data_AF-A0A1M6I398-F1
#
_entry.id   AF-A0A1M6I398-F1
#
_cell.length_a   1.000
_cell.length_b   1.000
_cell.length_c   1.000
_cell.angle_alpha   90.00
_cell.angle_beta   90.00
_cell.angle_gamma   90.00
#
_symmetry.space_group_name_H-M   'P 1'
#
loop_
_entity.id
_entity.type
_entity.pdbx_description
1 polymer ?
#
loop_
_entity_poly.entity_id
_entity_poly.type
_entity_poly.pdbx_seq_one_letter_code
_entity_poly.pdbx_strand_id
1 'polypeptide(L)'
;MRQSRKAIFYYAMCIIFALLLNVTNVDAEEVQVSDVTSEYSVTDSTENEIEDEQNEEIENEENNNELNDTNGDEVNEKFADEMVLLEDSKLQESLLENNQEISLLESSKIQKSANLLATTSNNQDYVSVKDYGAVGDGKTDDSAAIQKACNAARDYGKTLYFPNGNYYSSTNILLNFDCVVKGESKENTIINFRDYVNKNSIDSWDQRGIVTFKANSLTMENISFRYTADNGTNFTRKKNQSGTEGVLFSIIKGNSISINNCGFYVGGAQNPSITVMWIKAEQTDIKNVKLSKCTLTNDAEATVGGGLWISAHDRSDVKVSDIHVSECTISKKGNDEALSLWGYYLSDIYIDSNTFNFSGTKVQNDVFIAFGMPDTNRVERLTDIYFTNNQINVNGAAMDLIKAQILSSNSEIHISGNHIDGAIQGVTWFSCFTFYKSSKIFLHDNHINLTGGKVVSYMTYRFGTIESTDNYFTTKNCNRSMIIKMNDTQYFDYANVQCYRDHFSFADTNTISEQSTVQYPASGQLRFEGCTFDTTGSALHEFRYQILTKTDGSTDYAYNKIIFLNCNFDSNLIFKFYKFSNTHLILTGTTCKNLNFHNPNGNKCLFGLDISKLVCNSVRLNYKEVQKNKLNATSGYIIM
;
A
#
# COMPACT_ATOMS: atom_id res chain seq x y z
N MET A 1 -44.15 -17.39 -4.37
CA MET A 1 -43.61 -17.92 -3.09
C MET A 1 -42.15 -17.48 -2.82
N ARG A 2 -41.92 -16.17 -2.63
CA ARG A 2 -40.69 -15.61 -2.05
C ARG A 2 -41.13 -14.55 -1.02
N GLN A 3 -41.33 -14.91 0.25
CA GLN A 3 -41.28 -13.96 1.39
C GLN A 3 -41.40 -14.59 2.81
N SER A 4 -41.07 -15.87 3.02
CA SER A 4 -41.28 -16.54 4.33
C SER A 4 -40.08 -17.34 4.87
N ARG A 5 -38.83 -16.95 4.51
CA ARG A 5 -37.59 -17.56 5.02
C ARG A 5 -36.68 -16.64 5.85
N LYS A 6 -37.09 -15.40 6.16
CA LYS A 6 -36.31 -14.46 6.99
C LYS A 6 -36.70 -14.41 8.48
N ALA A 7 -37.87 -14.93 8.86
CA ALA A 7 -38.35 -14.84 10.25
C ALA A 7 -37.71 -15.88 11.21
N ILE A 8 -37.20 -17.00 10.70
CA ILE A 8 -36.77 -18.14 11.54
C ILE A 8 -35.37 -17.95 12.16
N PHE A 9 -34.52 -17.08 11.60
CA PHE A 9 -33.14 -16.91 12.10
C PHE A 9 -33.03 -15.92 13.28
N TYR A 10 -33.88 -14.89 13.34
CA TYR A 10 -33.85 -13.91 14.43
C TYR A 10 -34.33 -14.50 15.77
N TYR A 11 -35.28 -15.44 15.74
CA TYR A 11 -35.78 -16.10 16.96
C TYR A 11 -34.74 -17.05 17.61
N ALA A 12 -33.75 -17.53 16.85
CA ALA A 12 -32.74 -18.47 17.36
C ALA A 12 -31.62 -17.77 18.17
N MET A 13 -31.23 -16.54 17.83
CA MET A 13 -30.18 -15.82 18.57
C MET A 13 -30.63 -15.32 19.95
N CYS A 14 -31.88 -14.87 20.08
CA CYS A 14 -32.40 -14.36 21.36
C CYS A 14 -32.44 -15.43 22.46
N ILE A 15 -32.62 -16.71 22.11
CA ILE A 15 -32.64 -17.83 23.05
C ILE A 15 -31.23 -18.19 23.55
N ILE A 16 -30.19 -18.00 22.73
CA ILE A 16 -28.80 -18.32 23.11
C ILE A 16 -28.22 -17.25 24.04
N PHE A 17 -28.56 -15.98 23.85
CA PHE A 17 -28.08 -14.90 24.72
C PHE A 17 -28.69 -14.95 26.14
N ALA A 18 -29.88 -15.55 26.29
CA ALA A 18 -30.55 -15.74 27.57
C ALA A 18 -29.99 -16.89 28.44
N LEU A 19 -29.11 -17.73 27.89
CA LEU A 19 -28.58 -18.93 28.57
C LEU A 19 -27.17 -18.77 29.18
N LEU A 20 -26.55 -17.59 29.05
CA LEU A 20 -25.13 -17.37 29.37
C LEU A 20 -24.83 -16.41 30.54
N LEU A 21 -25.85 -15.89 31.22
CA LEU A 21 -25.69 -15.02 32.39
C LEU A 21 -26.45 -15.58 33.60
N ASN A 22 -25.76 -16.40 34.40
CA ASN A 22 -26.20 -16.82 35.73
C ASN A 22 -25.28 -16.21 36.81
N VAL A 23 -25.87 -15.85 37.94
CA VAL A 23 -25.45 -14.74 38.81
C VAL A 23 -24.63 -15.15 40.05
N THR A 24 -23.66 -14.28 40.42
CA THR A 24 -23.17 -13.93 41.78
C THR A 24 -22.45 -12.56 41.65
N ASN A 25 -22.53 -11.52 42.48
CA ASN A 25 -23.24 -11.14 43.73
C ASN A 25 -23.51 -9.59 43.62
N VAL A 26 -24.40 -8.87 44.35
CA VAL A 26 -24.61 -8.65 45.81
C VAL A 26 -23.34 -8.03 46.47
N ASP A 27 -23.26 -6.80 46.99
CA ASP A 27 -24.21 -5.75 47.45
C ASP A 27 -23.79 -4.34 46.90
N ALA A 28 -24.70 -3.44 46.48
CA ALA A 28 -25.47 -2.43 47.24
C ALA A 28 -24.70 -1.14 47.66
N GLU A 29 -25.04 0.00 47.04
CA GLU A 29 -25.02 1.34 47.67
C GLU A 29 -25.95 2.32 46.93
N GLU A 30 -26.51 3.30 47.64
CA GLU A 30 -27.68 4.10 47.23
C GLU A 30 -27.35 5.36 46.40
N VAL A 31 -28.25 5.77 45.49
CA VAL A 31 -28.40 7.18 45.09
C VAL A 31 -29.89 7.55 45.04
N GLN A 32 -30.21 8.72 45.59
CA GLN A 32 -31.56 9.23 45.87
C GLN A 32 -32.36 9.64 44.62
N VAL A 33 -33.69 9.56 44.73
CA VAL A 33 -34.66 10.15 43.80
C VAL A 33 -35.29 11.38 44.45
N SER A 34 -35.44 12.48 43.71
CA SER A 34 -36.29 13.60 44.13
C SER A 34 -37.07 14.23 42.96
N ASP A 35 -38.38 14.09 43.06
CA ASP A 35 -39.44 15.00 42.64
C ASP A 35 -39.89 15.16 41.17
N VAL A 36 -41.18 15.51 41.09
CA VAL A 36 -42.13 15.34 39.99
C VAL A 36 -42.96 16.61 39.82
N THR A 37 -43.17 17.05 38.58
CA THR A 37 -44.32 17.85 38.08
C THR A 37 -44.36 17.69 36.55
N SER A 38 -45.41 17.10 35.95
CA SER A 38 -46.63 17.77 35.43
C SER A 38 -46.34 18.95 34.47
N GLU A 39 -46.88 19.05 33.25
CA GLU A 39 -48.09 18.48 32.64
C GLU A 39 -47.89 18.20 31.12
N TYR A 40 -48.73 17.36 30.53
CA TYR A 40 -48.95 17.32 29.07
C TYR A 40 -50.46 17.13 28.81
N SER A 41 -51.05 17.97 27.95
CA SER A 41 -52.43 17.84 27.51
C SER A 41 -52.47 17.46 26.02
N VAL A 42 -53.15 16.35 25.73
CA VAL A 42 -53.57 15.94 24.40
C VAL A 42 -55.05 15.62 24.50
N THR A 43 -55.85 16.09 23.55
CA THR A 43 -57.24 15.67 23.39
C THR A 43 -57.35 14.82 22.13
N ASP A 44 -57.66 13.54 22.34
CA ASP A 44 -58.38 12.65 21.41
C ASP A 44 -59.62 13.36 20.80
N SER A 45 -60.24 12.90 19.70
CA SER A 45 -60.68 11.52 19.46
C SER A 45 -60.98 11.31 17.95
N THR A 46 -60.41 10.30 17.27
CA THR A 46 -60.86 8.88 17.13
C THR A 46 -62.07 8.70 16.20
N GLU A 47 -61.92 8.06 15.03
CA GLU A 47 -62.27 6.63 14.76
C GLU A 47 -63.65 6.51 14.06
N ASN A 48 -64.01 5.49 13.26
CA ASN A 48 -63.26 4.33 12.74
C ASN A 48 -63.82 3.88 11.35
N GLU A 49 -62.92 3.32 10.55
CA GLU A 49 -63.00 2.09 9.72
C GLU A 49 -64.36 1.52 9.22
N ILE A 50 -64.39 1.10 7.95
CA ILE A 50 -64.45 -0.34 7.56
C ILE A 50 -64.12 -0.54 6.06
N GLU A 51 -63.40 -1.63 5.80
CA GLU A 51 -63.04 -2.37 4.56
C GLU A 51 -64.23 -2.68 3.61
N ASP A 52 -64.10 -3.21 2.38
CA ASP A 52 -63.09 -3.29 1.28
C ASP A 52 -63.81 -4.01 0.08
N GLU A 53 -63.10 -4.31 -1.02
CA GLU A 53 -63.44 -5.27 -2.10
C GLU A 53 -64.24 -4.85 -3.38
N GLN A 54 -63.49 -4.86 -4.50
CA GLN A 54 -63.68 -5.61 -5.77
C GLN A 54 -64.80 -5.30 -6.82
N ASN A 55 -64.33 -4.82 -7.99
CA ASN A 55 -64.52 -5.27 -9.39
C ASN A 55 -65.88 -5.67 -10.04
N GLU A 56 -66.19 -4.91 -11.11
CA GLU A 56 -66.49 -5.31 -12.52
C GLU A 56 -67.79 -6.04 -12.96
N GLU A 57 -68.12 -5.78 -14.24
CA GLU A 57 -69.19 -6.32 -15.13
C GLU A 57 -70.65 -5.88 -14.81
N ILE A 58 -71.34 -5.05 -15.63
CA ILE A 58 -71.80 -5.12 -17.05
C ILE A 58 -73.14 -5.88 -17.20
N GLU A 59 -73.97 -5.44 -18.17
CA GLU A 59 -75.34 -5.92 -18.53
C GLU A 59 -76.50 -5.41 -17.65
N ASN A 60 -77.74 -5.22 -18.15
CA ASN A 60 -78.25 -4.72 -19.44
C ASN A 60 -79.78 -4.44 -19.29
N GLU A 61 -80.41 -3.94 -20.35
CA GLU A 61 -81.86 -4.04 -20.64
C GLU A 61 -82.91 -3.30 -19.76
N GLU A 62 -83.58 -2.35 -20.43
CA GLU A 62 -85.05 -2.20 -20.56
C GLU A 62 -85.98 -2.69 -19.42
N ASN A 63 -86.86 -1.79 -18.94
CA ASN A 63 -88.29 -1.83 -19.33
C ASN A 63 -89.16 -0.67 -18.78
N ASN A 64 -89.87 -0.02 -19.70
CA ASN A 64 -91.29 0.42 -19.65
C ASN A 64 -91.95 1.13 -18.45
N ASN A 65 -92.68 2.21 -18.82
CA ASN A 65 -93.88 2.80 -18.18
C ASN A 65 -93.65 3.52 -16.82
N GLU A 66 -94.36 4.61 -16.47
CA GLU A 66 -95.76 4.95 -16.79
C GLU A 66 -96.05 6.48 -16.77
N LEU A 67 -97.30 6.85 -17.04
CA LEU A 67 -97.79 8.21 -17.36
C LEU A 67 -97.96 9.18 -16.17
N ASN A 68 -97.92 10.50 -16.47
CA ASN A 68 -98.90 11.57 -16.17
C ASN A 68 -98.20 12.93 -15.98
N ASP A 69 -98.33 13.89 -16.90
CA ASP A 69 -99.42 14.90 -17.01
C ASP A 69 -99.24 16.11 -16.08
N THR A 70 -98.85 17.27 -16.63
CA THR A 70 -99.70 18.50 -16.68
C THR A 70 -99.04 19.69 -17.39
N ASN A 71 -99.89 20.49 -18.03
CA ASN A 71 -99.64 21.64 -18.92
C ASN A 71 -98.78 22.80 -18.39
N GLY A 72 -98.20 23.61 -19.29
CA GLY A 72 -97.62 24.92 -18.95
C GLY A 72 -97.03 25.75 -20.10
N ASP A 73 -97.89 26.29 -20.97
CA ASP A 73 -97.75 27.51 -21.80
C ASP A 73 -96.66 27.68 -22.89
N GLU A 74 -97.10 28.24 -24.02
CA GLU A 74 -96.29 28.65 -25.19
C GLU A 74 -95.49 29.94 -24.92
N VAL A 75 -94.34 30.13 -25.61
CA VAL A 75 -93.99 31.32 -26.43
C VAL A 75 -92.52 31.26 -26.92
N ASN A 76 -92.28 31.74 -28.15
CA ASN A 76 -90.99 31.98 -28.83
C ASN A 76 -90.18 30.76 -29.32
N GLU A 77 -90.62 30.22 -30.45
CA GLU A 77 -89.69 29.72 -31.48
C GLU A 77 -88.71 30.83 -31.95
N LYS A 78 -87.61 30.39 -32.59
CA LYS A 78 -86.80 31.15 -33.58
C LYS A 78 -85.57 31.95 -33.12
N PHE A 79 -84.91 31.54 -32.03
CA PHE A 79 -83.52 31.97 -31.73
C PHE A 79 -82.58 30.87 -31.17
N ALA A 80 -82.99 29.59 -31.14
CA ALA A 80 -82.19 28.51 -30.55
C ALA A 80 -81.29 27.73 -31.55
N ASP A 81 -81.77 27.45 -32.76
CA ASP A 81 -81.14 26.45 -33.64
C ASP A 81 -79.78 26.88 -34.24
N GLU A 82 -79.52 28.19 -34.41
CA GLU A 82 -78.23 28.69 -34.92
C GLU A 82 -77.11 28.68 -33.87
N MET A 83 -77.43 28.74 -32.57
CA MET A 83 -76.40 28.66 -31.51
C MET A 83 -75.96 27.22 -31.23
N VAL A 84 -76.89 26.25 -31.24
CA VAL A 84 -76.57 24.84 -30.94
C VAL A 84 -75.61 24.25 -32.00
N LEU A 85 -75.80 24.56 -33.28
CA LEU A 85 -74.88 24.13 -34.35
C LEU A 85 -73.50 24.81 -34.30
N LEU A 86 -73.40 26.01 -33.72
CA LEU A 86 -72.14 26.75 -33.55
C LEU A 86 -71.33 26.33 -32.32
N GLU A 87 -71.94 25.64 -31.36
CA GLU A 87 -71.23 25.06 -30.20
C GLU A 87 -70.75 23.63 -30.49
N ASP A 88 -71.57 22.81 -31.17
CA ASP A 88 -71.18 21.43 -31.54
C ASP A 88 -70.02 21.39 -32.54
N SER A 89 -70.01 22.31 -33.52
CA SER A 89 -68.89 22.45 -34.48
C SER A 89 -67.58 22.86 -33.81
N LYS A 90 -67.62 23.76 -32.83
CA LYS A 90 -66.45 24.16 -32.04
C LYS A 90 -65.97 23.05 -31.11
N LEU A 91 -66.88 22.26 -30.52
CA LEU A 91 -66.50 21.07 -29.76
C LEU A 91 -65.76 20.08 -30.67
N GLN A 92 -66.28 19.80 -31.86
CA GLN A 92 -65.65 18.90 -32.83
C GLN A 92 -64.28 19.40 -33.31
N GLU A 93 -64.12 20.69 -33.61
CA GLU A 93 -62.80 21.27 -33.94
C GLU A 93 -61.82 21.12 -32.77
N SER A 94 -62.23 21.45 -31.54
CA SER A 94 -61.35 21.32 -30.36
C SER A 94 -60.97 19.87 -30.06
N LEU A 95 -61.87 18.90 -30.30
CA LEU A 95 -61.57 17.47 -30.17
C LEU A 95 -60.61 17.00 -31.26
N LEU A 96 -60.70 17.55 -32.47
CA LEU A 96 -59.79 17.23 -33.57
C LEU A 96 -58.38 17.79 -33.32
N GLU A 97 -58.26 19.03 -32.84
CA GLU A 97 -56.99 19.65 -32.45
C GLU A 97 -56.32 18.89 -31.29
N ASN A 98 -57.05 18.58 -30.22
CA ASN A 98 -56.52 17.79 -29.10
C ASN A 98 -56.03 16.39 -29.54
N ASN A 99 -56.77 15.72 -30.43
CA ASN A 99 -56.34 14.43 -30.97
C ASN A 99 -55.08 14.55 -31.87
N GLN A 100 -54.91 15.66 -32.59
CA GLN A 100 -53.68 15.95 -33.32
C GLN A 100 -52.50 16.23 -32.38
N GLU A 101 -52.68 17.01 -31.31
CA GLU A 101 -51.64 17.23 -30.30
C GLU A 101 -51.23 15.93 -29.58
N ILE A 102 -52.19 15.07 -29.22
CA ILE A 102 -51.92 13.75 -28.63
C ILE A 102 -51.13 12.88 -29.61
N SER A 103 -51.51 12.84 -30.89
CA SER A 103 -50.78 12.12 -31.94
C SER A 103 -49.35 12.66 -32.16
N LEU A 104 -49.15 13.98 -32.07
CA LEU A 104 -47.83 14.63 -32.13
C LEU A 104 -46.98 14.34 -30.87
N LEU A 105 -47.61 14.29 -29.70
CA LEU A 105 -46.96 13.88 -28.44
C LEU A 105 -46.57 12.40 -28.46
N GLU A 106 -47.42 11.51 -28.98
CA GLU A 106 -47.10 10.08 -29.12
C GLU A 106 -46.02 9.84 -30.17
N SER A 107 -46.13 10.43 -31.36
CA SER A 107 -45.09 10.32 -32.39
C SER A 107 -43.77 10.93 -31.93
N SER A 108 -43.76 12.02 -31.15
CA SER A 108 -42.51 12.54 -30.53
C SER A 108 -41.94 11.61 -29.45
N LYS A 109 -42.77 10.96 -28.62
CA LYS A 109 -42.34 9.91 -27.66
C LYS A 109 -41.78 8.68 -28.38
N ILE A 110 -42.43 8.25 -29.46
CA ILE A 110 -41.99 7.14 -30.31
C ILE A 110 -40.68 7.51 -31.00
N GLN A 111 -40.54 8.72 -31.54
CA GLN A 111 -39.31 9.15 -32.22
C GLN A 111 -38.15 9.41 -31.24
N LYS A 112 -38.43 9.84 -30.00
CA LYS A 112 -37.43 9.91 -28.92
C LYS A 112 -36.99 8.51 -28.49
N SER A 113 -37.91 7.56 -28.42
CA SER A 113 -37.61 6.13 -28.17
C SER A 113 -36.87 5.48 -29.33
N ALA A 114 -37.23 5.80 -30.58
CA ALA A 114 -36.57 5.31 -31.78
C ALA A 114 -35.16 5.89 -31.95
N ASN A 115 -34.94 7.15 -31.59
CA ASN A 115 -33.59 7.73 -31.51
C ASN A 115 -32.77 7.09 -30.38
N LEU A 116 -33.38 6.74 -29.25
CA LEU A 116 -32.71 5.98 -28.17
C LEU A 116 -32.34 4.56 -28.62
N LEU A 117 -33.20 3.91 -29.41
CA LEU A 117 -32.95 2.60 -30.01
C LEU A 117 -31.89 2.68 -31.13
N ALA A 118 -31.90 3.74 -31.95
CA ALA A 118 -30.94 3.97 -33.01
C ALA A 118 -29.53 4.33 -32.47
N THR A 119 -29.43 5.06 -31.35
CA THR A 119 -28.15 5.27 -30.66
C THR A 119 -27.65 4.01 -29.96
N THR A 120 -28.52 3.10 -29.53
CA THR A 120 -28.09 1.76 -29.06
C THR A 120 -27.79 0.77 -30.19
N SER A 121 -28.23 1.04 -31.43
CA SER A 121 -27.83 0.30 -32.64
C SER A 121 -26.43 0.71 -33.15
N ASN A 122 -25.72 1.56 -32.42
CA ASN A 122 -24.32 1.86 -32.70
C ASN A 122 -23.49 0.63 -32.30
N ASN A 123 -22.82 0.01 -33.27
CA ASN A 123 -22.06 -1.24 -33.10
C ASN A 123 -20.70 -1.01 -32.39
N GLN A 124 -20.74 -0.23 -31.30
CA GLN A 124 -19.60 0.15 -30.49
C GLN A 124 -19.25 -0.99 -29.53
N ASP A 125 -18.00 -1.44 -29.51
CA ASP A 125 -17.50 -2.46 -28.57
C ASP A 125 -17.30 -1.91 -27.13
N TYR A 126 -17.77 -0.69 -26.88
CA TYR A 126 -17.67 0.00 -25.60
C TYR A 126 -19.00 0.64 -25.16
N VAL A 127 -19.01 1.02 -23.88
CA VAL A 127 -20.04 1.78 -23.17
C VAL A 127 -19.36 3.05 -22.65
N SER A 128 -19.70 4.22 -23.20
CA SER A 128 -19.12 5.49 -22.74
C SER A 128 -19.87 6.02 -21.52
N VAL A 129 -19.15 6.50 -20.51
CA VAL A 129 -19.80 7.13 -19.33
C VAL A 129 -20.64 8.36 -19.70
N LYS A 130 -20.30 9.06 -20.79
CA LYS A 130 -21.07 10.23 -21.25
C LYS A 130 -22.44 9.85 -21.80
N ASP A 131 -22.61 8.64 -22.36
CA ASP A 131 -23.91 8.13 -22.82
C ASP A 131 -24.88 7.90 -21.65
N TYR A 132 -24.35 7.77 -20.43
CA TYR A 132 -25.10 7.60 -19.19
C TYR A 132 -25.25 8.88 -18.37
N GLY A 133 -24.84 10.03 -18.94
CA GLY A 133 -25.01 11.37 -18.39
C GLY A 133 -23.83 11.93 -17.62
N ALA A 134 -22.64 11.31 -17.69
CA ALA A 134 -21.44 11.87 -17.05
C ALA A 134 -20.95 13.12 -17.81
N VAL A 135 -20.68 14.21 -17.08
CA VAL A 135 -20.27 15.50 -17.64
C VAL A 135 -18.75 15.58 -17.78
N GLY A 136 -18.01 15.22 -16.73
CA GLY A 136 -16.54 15.27 -16.72
C GLY A 136 -15.94 16.68 -16.61
N ASP A 137 -16.58 17.60 -15.88
CA ASP A 137 -16.14 19.00 -15.70
C ASP A 137 -15.36 19.26 -14.38
N GLY A 138 -15.22 18.24 -13.54
CA GLY A 138 -14.57 18.28 -12.23
C GLY A 138 -15.42 18.85 -11.11
N LYS A 139 -16.72 19.10 -11.33
CA LYS A 139 -17.65 19.74 -10.39
C LYS A 139 -18.98 18.99 -10.27
N THR A 140 -19.57 18.59 -11.39
CA THR A 140 -20.76 17.75 -11.43
C THR A 140 -20.45 16.38 -10.83
N ASP A 141 -21.34 15.88 -9.99
CA ASP A 141 -21.21 14.55 -9.39
C ASP A 141 -21.65 13.47 -10.38
N ASP A 142 -20.66 12.90 -11.06
CA ASP A 142 -20.83 11.89 -12.11
C ASP A 142 -21.06 10.47 -11.54
N SER A 143 -21.05 10.29 -10.21
CA SER A 143 -21.15 8.99 -9.52
C SER A 143 -22.28 8.09 -10.07
N ALA A 144 -23.48 8.66 -10.23
CA ALA A 144 -24.65 7.91 -10.70
C ALA A 144 -24.56 7.52 -12.18
N ALA A 145 -23.91 8.35 -13.02
CA ALA A 145 -23.69 8.04 -14.43
C ALA A 145 -22.61 6.96 -14.59
N ILE A 146 -21.50 7.08 -13.86
CA ILE A 146 -20.42 6.09 -13.81
C ILE A 146 -20.96 4.72 -13.38
N GLN A 147 -21.76 4.65 -12.31
CA GLN A 147 -22.31 3.37 -11.83
C GLN A 147 -23.28 2.73 -12.82
N LYS A 148 -24.08 3.53 -13.55
CA LYS A 148 -24.95 3.01 -14.63
C LYS A 148 -24.13 2.47 -15.80
N ALA A 149 -23.09 3.19 -16.22
CA ALA A 149 -22.17 2.75 -17.27
C ALA A 149 -21.43 1.47 -16.87
N CYS A 150 -20.98 1.35 -15.61
CA CYS A 150 -20.39 0.10 -15.08
C CYS A 150 -21.37 -1.08 -15.15
N ASN A 151 -22.64 -0.87 -14.77
CA ASN A 151 -23.67 -1.90 -14.87
C ASN A 151 -23.91 -2.32 -16.33
N ALA A 152 -24.02 -1.37 -17.26
CA ALA A 152 -24.20 -1.68 -18.68
C ALA A 152 -22.97 -2.38 -19.31
N ALA A 153 -21.75 -1.97 -18.96
CA ALA A 153 -20.53 -2.63 -19.41
C ALA A 153 -20.48 -4.09 -18.95
N ARG A 154 -20.88 -4.37 -17.69
CA ARG A 154 -21.07 -5.73 -17.17
C ARG A 154 -22.15 -6.50 -17.95
N ASP A 155 -23.35 -5.94 -18.03
CA ASP A 155 -24.53 -6.65 -18.53
C ASP A 155 -24.46 -6.95 -20.04
N TYR A 156 -23.70 -6.13 -20.80
CA TYR A 156 -23.45 -6.35 -22.23
C TYR A 156 -22.06 -6.91 -22.56
N GLY A 157 -21.19 -7.14 -21.57
CA GLY A 157 -19.82 -7.63 -21.78
C GLY A 157 -18.93 -6.69 -22.61
N LYS A 158 -19.13 -5.37 -22.50
CA LYS A 158 -18.45 -4.34 -23.30
C LYS A 158 -17.34 -3.64 -22.53
N THR A 159 -16.43 -2.97 -23.26
CA THR A 159 -15.41 -2.10 -22.66
C THR A 159 -16.08 -0.90 -21.98
N LEU A 160 -15.74 -0.61 -20.72
CA LEU A 160 -16.14 0.65 -20.07
C LEU A 160 -15.18 1.76 -20.53
N TYR A 161 -15.72 2.77 -21.22
CA TYR A 161 -14.92 3.85 -21.82
C TYR A 161 -15.16 5.20 -21.13
N PHE A 162 -14.06 5.91 -20.90
CA PHE A 162 -14.05 7.26 -20.35
C PHE A 162 -13.37 8.21 -21.36
N PRO A 163 -14.14 9.04 -22.09
CA PRO A 163 -13.57 10.14 -22.87
C PRO A 163 -12.74 11.09 -21.99
N ASN A 164 -11.94 11.96 -22.58
CA ASN A 164 -11.24 13.01 -21.85
C ASN A 164 -12.24 13.89 -21.05
N GLY A 165 -11.87 14.17 -19.79
CA GLY A 165 -12.75 14.76 -18.78
C GLY A 165 -12.26 14.49 -17.35
N ASN A 166 -12.67 15.36 -16.42
CA ASN A 166 -12.45 15.24 -14.99
C ASN A 166 -13.76 14.82 -14.32
N TYR A 167 -13.96 13.54 -14.06
CA TYR A 167 -15.21 12.99 -13.54
C TYR A 167 -15.17 13.01 -12.01
N TYR A 168 -15.90 13.94 -11.38
CA TYR A 168 -15.98 13.96 -9.92
C TYR A 168 -16.94 12.87 -9.44
N SER A 169 -16.50 12.07 -8.46
CA SER A 169 -17.31 11.04 -7.81
C SER A 169 -17.30 11.25 -6.30
N SER A 170 -18.49 11.43 -5.72
CA SER A 170 -18.69 11.48 -4.26
C SER A 170 -18.79 10.09 -3.62
N THR A 171 -19.02 9.04 -4.41
CA THR A 171 -19.15 7.65 -3.93
C THR A 171 -18.01 6.75 -4.38
N ASN A 172 -17.83 5.63 -3.69
CA ASN A 172 -16.90 4.56 -4.06
C ASN A 172 -17.32 3.87 -5.37
N ILE A 173 -16.37 3.33 -6.13
CA ILE A 173 -16.59 2.54 -7.35
C ILE A 173 -16.25 1.07 -7.07
N LEU A 174 -17.19 0.16 -7.34
CA LEU A 174 -16.99 -1.29 -7.23
C LEU A 174 -17.01 -1.95 -8.61
N LEU A 175 -15.86 -2.48 -9.03
CA LEU A 175 -15.71 -3.30 -10.24
C LEU A 175 -15.73 -4.78 -9.85
N ASN A 176 -16.94 -5.35 -9.73
CA ASN A 176 -17.18 -6.73 -9.31
C ASN A 176 -17.49 -7.70 -10.47
N PHE A 177 -16.96 -7.41 -11.66
CA PHE A 177 -17.13 -8.19 -12.87
C PHE A 177 -15.85 -8.18 -13.71
N ASP A 178 -15.66 -9.20 -14.55
CA ASP A 178 -14.52 -9.26 -15.46
C ASP A 178 -14.66 -8.15 -16.51
N CYS A 179 -13.69 -7.24 -16.61
CA CYS A 179 -13.90 -5.98 -17.33
C CYS A 179 -12.66 -5.43 -18.05
N VAL A 180 -12.94 -4.64 -19.09
CA VAL A 180 -11.96 -3.77 -19.75
C VAL A 180 -12.36 -2.33 -19.46
N VAL A 181 -11.45 -1.54 -18.91
CA VAL A 181 -11.65 -0.11 -18.59
C VAL A 181 -10.63 0.69 -19.38
N LYS A 182 -11.09 1.61 -20.25
CA LYS A 182 -10.19 2.47 -21.04
C LYS A 182 -10.54 3.93 -20.87
N GLY A 183 -9.53 4.74 -20.57
CA GLY A 183 -9.60 6.18 -20.80
C GLY A 183 -9.11 6.54 -22.20
N GLU A 184 -9.38 7.79 -22.60
CA GLU A 184 -8.87 8.37 -23.84
C GLU A 184 -7.40 8.78 -23.70
N SER A 185 -7.00 9.32 -22.54
CA SER A 185 -5.59 9.58 -22.20
C SER A 185 -5.35 9.58 -20.69
N LYS A 186 -4.18 9.09 -20.25
CA LYS A 186 -3.79 9.06 -18.82
C LYS A 186 -3.84 10.46 -18.21
N GLU A 187 -3.43 11.46 -18.96
CA GLU A 187 -3.24 12.84 -18.51
C GLU A 187 -4.57 13.61 -18.38
N ASN A 188 -5.57 13.31 -19.21
CA ASN A 188 -6.81 14.11 -19.30
C ASN A 188 -8.10 13.30 -19.02
N THR A 189 -8.05 11.98 -18.89
CA THR A 189 -9.14 11.16 -18.36
C THR A 189 -8.89 10.91 -16.88
N ILE A 190 -9.52 11.71 -16.01
CA ILE A 190 -9.30 11.65 -14.56
C ILE A 190 -10.62 11.35 -13.85
N ILE A 191 -10.69 10.30 -13.05
CA ILE A 191 -11.74 10.09 -12.05
C ILE A 191 -11.24 10.69 -10.73
N ASN A 192 -11.95 11.69 -10.22
CA ASN A 192 -11.52 12.51 -9.10
C ASN A 192 -12.44 12.34 -7.88
N PHE A 193 -11.86 11.96 -6.76
CA PHE A 193 -12.49 11.80 -5.45
C PHE A 193 -12.07 12.93 -4.51
N ARG A 194 -12.95 13.28 -3.57
CA ARG A 194 -12.72 14.32 -2.56
C ARG A 194 -13.34 13.93 -1.21
N ASP A 195 -13.30 14.86 -0.28
CA ASP A 195 -13.58 14.67 1.15
C ASP A 195 -15.01 14.23 1.50
N TYR A 196 -15.96 14.35 0.57
CA TYR A 196 -17.32 13.83 0.72
C TYR A 196 -17.43 12.30 0.59
N VAL A 197 -16.37 11.61 0.15
CA VAL A 197 -16.33 10.15 0.18
C VAL A 197 -16.50 9.66 1.62
N ASN A 198 -17.59 8.93 1.85
CA ASN A 198 -17.99 8.49 3.18
C ASN A 198 -17.09 7.34 3.65
N LYS A 199 -16.25 7.58 4.67
CA LYS A 199 -15.41 6.51 5.26
C LYS A 199 -16.21 5.31 5.78
N ASN A 200 -17.49 5.48 6.12
CA ASN A 200 -18.34 4.40 6.62
C ASN A 200 -18.89 3.49 5.48
N SER A 201 -18.72 3.87 4.19
CA SER A 201 -18.98 2.95 3.06
C SER A 201 -17.74 2.13 2.66
N ILE A 202 -16.66 2.24 3.44
CA ILE A 202 -15.50 1.36 3.40
C ILE A 202 -15.61 0.44 4.62
N ASP A 203 -15.67 -0.88 4.39
CA ASP A 203 -15.76 -1.84 5.49
C ASP A 203 -14.53 -1.67 6.40
N SER A 204 -14.80 -1.43 7.69
CA SER A 204 -13.81 -0.83 8.62
C SER A 204 -12.56 -1.67 8.88
N TRP A 205 -12.63 -2.96 8.53
CA TRP A 205 -11.52 -3.94 8.60
C TRP A 205 -11.13 -4.54 7.23
N ASP A 206 -11.98 -4.48 6.20
CA ASP A 206 -11.59 -4.91 4.84
C ASP A 206 -10.71 -3.86 4.14
N GLN A 207 -10.80 -2.58 4.53
CA GLN A 207 -10.05 -1.49 3.85
C GLN A 207 -10.28 -1.45 2.33
N ARG A 208 -11.52 -1.76 1.91
CA ARG A 208 -11.92 -1.72 0.48
C ARG A 208 -11.66 -0.32 -0.06
N GLY A 209 -10.85 -0.23 -1.10
CA GLY A 209 -10.45 1.05 -1.67
C GLY A 209 -11.64 1.83 -2.24
N ILE A 210 -11.47 3.15 -2.30
CA ILE A 210 -12.41 4.09 -2.92
C ILE A 210 -12.79 3.60 -4.32
N VAL A 211 -11.82 3.04 -5.06
CA VAL A 211 -12.06 2.10 -6.15
C VAL A 211 -11.64 0.70 -5.71
N THR A 212 -12.53 -0.27 -5.84
CA THR A 212 -12.26 -1.68 -5.51
C THR A 212 -12.54 -2.57 -6.73
N PHE A 213 -11.55 -3.37 -7.13
CA PHE A 213 -11.72 -4.46 -8.09
C PHE A 213 -11.85 -5.81 -7.39
N LYS A 214 -12.88 -6.58 -7.74
CA LYS A 214 -13.23 -7.89 -7.18
C LYS A 214 -13.79 -8.84 -8.24
N ALA A 215 -13.00 -9.18 -9.25
CA ALA A 215 -13.33 -10.23 -10.21
C ALA A 215 -12.10 -11.08 -10.55
N ASN A 216 -12.11 -11.78 -11.69
CA ASN A 216 -10.98 -12.61 -12.14
C ASN A 216 -10.04 -11.78 -13.04
N SER A 217 -10.62 -11.05 -14.00
CA SER A 217 -9.89 -10.41 -15.10
C SER A 217 -10.14 -8.90 -15.17
N LEU A 218 -9.06 -8.13 -15.31
CA LEU A 218 -9.10 -6.68 -15.51
C LEU A 218 -8.07 -6.29 -16.57
N THR A 219 -8.50 -5.56 -17.58
CA THR A 219 -7.61 -4.78 -18.45
C THR A 219 -7.92 -3.31 -18.25
N MET A 220 -6.95 -2.52 -17.80
CA MET A 220 -7.11 -1.09 -17.54
C MET A 220 -6.05 -0.26 -18.26
N GLU A 221 -6.46 0.72 -19.05
CA GLU A 221 -5.56 1.52 -19.87
C GLU A 221 -5.90 3.01 -19.88
N ASN A 222 -4.88 3.86 -19.94
CA ASN A 222 -4.98 5.29 -20.29
C ASN A 222 -5.96 6.10 -19.41
N ILE A 223 -6.07 5.78 -18.12
CA ILE A 223 -6.96 6.47 -17.18
C ILE A 223 -6.25 6.81 -15.88
N SER A 224 -6.63 7.92 -15.24
CA SER A 224 -6.11 8.33 -13.94
C SER A 224 -7.18 8.36 -12.85
N PHE A 225 -6.79 7.95 -11.64
CA PHE A 225 -7.58 8.06 -10.42
C PHE A 225 -6.89 9.05 -9.47
N ARG A 226 -7.65 9.99 -8.93
CA ARG A 226 -7.12 11.05 -8.05
C ARG A 226 -7.98 11.16 -6.80
N TYR A 227 -7.34 11.19 -5.64
CA TYR A 227 -7.95 11.68 -4.40
C TYR A 227 -7.23 12.97 -3.98
N THR A 228 -8.02 14.03 -3.75
CA THR A 228 -7.50 15.32 -3.27
C THR A 228 -8.32 15.78 -2.07
N ALA A 229 -7.65 15.99 -0.93
CA ALA A 229 -8.25 16.52 0.29
C ALA A 229 -7.83 17.97 0.56
N ASP A 230 -8.75 18.90 0.33
CA ASP A 230 -8.49 20.33 0.47
C ASP A 230 -9.33 20.99 1.58
N ASN A 231 -10.55 20.48 1.87
CA ASN A 231 -11.54 21.14 2.73
C ASN A 231 -11.91 20.31 3.98
N GLY A 232 -10.89 19.70 4.60
CA GLY A 232 -11.00 18.62 5.60
C GLY A 232 -10.66 17.26 4.98
N THR A 233 -10.71 16.16 5.74
CA THR A 233 -10.79 14.80 5.17
C THR A 233 -11.29 13.79 6.19
N ASN A 234 -12.11 12.84 5.73
CA ASN A 234 -12.55 11.70 6.54
C ASN A 234 -11.42 10.70 6.82
N PHE A 235 -10.34 10.74 6.05
CA PHE A 235 -9.19 9.83 6.14
C PHE A 235 -8.05 10.50 6.92
N THR A 236 -8.25 10.75 8.21
CA THR A 236 -7.20 11.24 9.12
C THR A 236 -6.80 10.16 10.12
N ARG A 237 -5.55 9.68 10.06
CA ARG A 237 -5.00 8.70 11.00
C ARG A 237 -3.61 9.11 11.49
N LYS A 238 -3.46 9.30 12.80
CA LYS A 238 -2.15 9.38 13.46
C LYS A 238 -1.63 7.97 13.75
N LYS A 239 -0.31 7.75 13.67
CA LYS A 239 0.36 6.46 13.92
C LYS A 239 -0.10 5.71 15.19
N ASN A 240 -0.43 6.43 16.26
CA ASN A 240 -0.87 5.85 17.55
C ASN A 240 -2.40 5.66 17.66
N GLN A 241 -3.16 5.93 16.60
CA GLN A 241 -4.62 5.79 16.58
C GLN A 241 -5.04 4.50 15.87
N SER A 242 -5.90 3.73 16.54
CA SER A 242 -6.74 2.71 15.91
C SER A 242 -7.79 3.39 15.03
N GLY A 243 -7.93 2.91 13.79
CA GLY A 243 -8.85 3.46 12.81
C GLY A 243 -8.48 3.03 11.40
N THR A 244 -9.47 3.03 10.51
CA THR A 244 -9.32 2.58 9.12
C THR A 244 -8.51 3.59 8.32
N GLU A 245 -7.37 3.15 7.79
CA GLU A 245 -6.66 3.85 6.72
C GLU A 245 -7.38 3.61 5.39
N GLY A 246 -7.47 4.65 4.55
CA GLY A 246 -8.07 4.53 3.23
C GLY A 246 -7.12 3.90 2.20
N VAL A 247 -7.68 3.38 1.11
CA VAL A 247 -6.93 3.02 -0.09
C VAL A 247 -7.61 3.68 -1.27
N LEU A 248 -6.87 4.29 -2.21
CA LEU A 248 -7.46 4.84 -3.42
C LEU A 248 -7.90 3.72 -4.37
N PHE A 249 -7.01 2.75 -4.66
CA PHE A 249 -7.30 1.62 -5.54
C PHE A 249 -6.94 0.28 -4.92
N SER A 250 -7.92 -0.60 -4.70
CA SER A 250 -7.70 -1.95 -4.16
C SER A 250 -8.02 -3.05 -5.16
N ILE A 251 -7.13 -4.04 -5.28
CA ILE A 251 -7.39 -5.32 -5.96
C ILE A 251 -7.50 -6.38 -4.88
N ILE A 252 -8.72 -6.87 -4.62
CA ILE A 252 -9.00 -7.87 -3.56
C ILE A 252 -9.27 -9.28 -4.10
N LYS A 253 -9.29 -9.42 -5.43
CA LYS A 253 -9.35 -10.69 -6.17
C LYS A 253 -8.80 -10.44 -7.59
N GLY A 254 -8.08 -11.41 -8.16
CA GLY A 254 -7.66 -11.35 -9.56
C GLY A 254 -6.78 -12.54 -9.95
N ASN A 255 -6.93 -13.06 -11.18
CA ASN A 255 -6.06 -14.10 -11.73
C ASN A 255 -5.58 -13.81 -13.17
N SER A 256 -5.91 -12.63 -13.70
CA SER A 256 -5.45 -12.11 -15.00
C SER A 256 -5.65 -10.59 -15.04
N ILE A 257 -4.74 -9.83 -14.42
CA ILE A 257 -4.86 -8.37 -14.26
C ILE A 257 -3.76 -7.68 -15.09
N SER A 258 -4.14 -6.68 -15.87
CA SER A 258 -3.23 -5.83 -16.64
C SER A 258 -3.64 -4.37 -16.51
N ILE A 259 -2.86 -3.58 -15.79
CA ILE A 259 -3.03 -2.13 -15.64
C ILE A 259 -1.85 -1.45 -16.32
N ASN A 260 -2.09 -0.75 -17.43
CA ASN A 260 -1.04 -0.17 -18.27
C ASN A 260 -1.28 1.32 -18.53
N ASN A 261 -0.23 2.13 -18.40
CA ASN A 261 -0.28 3.58 -18.63
C ASN A 261 -1.43 4.28 -17.88
N CYS A 262 -1.55 4.03 -16.58
CA CYS A 262 -2.55 4.63 -15.70
C CYS A 262 -1.91 5.51 -14.62
N GLY A 263 -2.65 6.50 -14.13
CA GLY A 263 -2.22 7.39 -13.06
C GLY A 263 -2.98 7.15 -11.76
N PHE A 264 -2.31 7.25 -10.62
CA PHE A 264 -2.91 7.13 -9.30
C PHE A 264 -2.29 8.20 -8.38
N TYR A 265 -3.12 9.09 -7.84
CA TYR A 265 -2.67 10.24 -7.05
C TYR A 265 -3.42 10.35 -5.73
N VAL A 266 -2.69 10.52 -4.63
CA VAL A 266 -3.20 10.90 -3.31
C VAL A 266 -2.46 12.15 -2.84
N GLY A 267 -3.20 13.17 -2.39
CA GLY A 267 -2.64 14.41 -1.86
C GLY A 267 -3.70 15.42 -1.44
N GLY A 268 -3.32 16.71 -1.43
CA GLY A 268 -4.17 17.83 -1.01
C GLY A 268 -3.72 18.47 0.31
N ALA A 269 -4.21 19.68 0.59
CA ALA A 269 -3.76 20.51 1.71
C ALA A 269 -3.95 19.88 3.12
N GLN A 270 -4.79 18.85 3.24
CA GLN A 270 -5.21 18.26 4.51
C GLN A 270 -4.45 16.98 4.90
N ASN A 271 -3.45 16.57 4.10
CA ASN A 271 -2.60 15.39 4.36
C ASN A 271 -3.39 14.10 4.67
N PRO A 272 -4.15 13.57 3.69
CA PRO A 272 -4.98 12.38 3.89
C PRO A 272 -4.14 11.13 4.12
N SER A 273 -4.60 10.28 5.05
CA SER A 273 -4.01 8.98 5.40
C SER A 273 -4.58 7.88 4.51
N ILE A 274 -4.14 7.87 3.25
CA ILE A 274 -4.62 6.97 2.20
C ILE A 274 -3.43 6.36 1.47
N THR A 275 -3.44 5.04 1.27
CA THR A 275 -2.52 4.33 0.37
C THR A 275 -2.96 4.45 -1.09
N VAL A 276 -2.02 4.66 -2.01
CA VAL A 276 -2.36 4.87 -3.44
C VAL A 276 -2.90 3.59 -4.09
N MET A 277 -2.24 2.44 -3.92
CA MET A 277 -2.70 1.16 -4.45
C MET A 277 -2.38 0.00 -3.52
N TRP A 278 -3.33 -0.92 -3.34
CA TRP A 278 -3.11 -2.16 -2.59
C TRP A 278 -3.65 -3.40 -3.32
N ILE A 279 -2.76 -4.32 -3.67
CA ILE A 279 -3.07 -5.69 -4.07
C ILE A 279 -3.16 -6.54 -2.80
N LYS A 280 -4.38 -6.85 -2.33
CA LYS A 280 -4.65 -7.45 -1.01
C LYS A 280 -5.43 -8.76 -1.16
N ALA A 281 -4.78 -9.91 -1.02
CA ALA A 281 -5.46 -11.20 -1.10
C ALA A 281 -6.11 -11.55 0.26
N GLU A 282 -7.42 -11.35 0.37
CA GLU A 282 -8.18 -11.49 1.64
C GLU A 282 -8.76 -12.90 1.86
N GLN A 283 -9.24 -13.53 0.78
CA GLN A 283 -10.02 -14.77 0.83
C GLN A 283 -9.68 -15.78 -0.27
N THR A 284 -9.04 -15.30 -1.34
CA THR A 284 -8.70 -16.06 -2.54
C THR A 284 -7.37 -15.58 -3.07
N ASP A 285 -6.57 -16.47 -3.64
CA ASP A 285 -5.31 -16.13 -4.27
C ASP A 285 -5.45 -14.97 -5.26
N ILE A 286 -4.42 -14.11 -5.31
CA ILE A 286 -4.24 -13.14 -6.38
C ILE A 286 -3.03 -13.56 -7.21
N LYS A 287 -3.21 -13.64 -8.53
CA LYS A 287 -2.10 -13.96 -9.43
C LYS A 287 -2.17 -13.35 -10.82
N ASN A 288 -1.06 -13.44 -11.54
CA ASN A 288 -0.90 -12.99 -12.92
C ASN A 288 -1.30 -11.51 -13.05
N VAL A 289 -0.68 -10.66 -12.23
CA VAL A 289 -0.94 -9.21 -12.19
C VAL A 289 0.21 -8.48 -12.86
N LYS A 290 -0.10 -7.62 -13.82
CA LYS A 290 0.85 -6.74 -14.50
C LYS A 290 0.46 -5.29 -14.28
N LEU A 291 1.39 -4.50 -13.76
CA LEU A 291 1.27 -3.06 -13.57
C LEU A 291 2.43 -2.40 -14.34
N SER A 292 2.12 -1.79 -15.49
CA SER A 292 3.15 -1.26 -16.40
C SER A 292 2.96 0.22 -16.72
N LYS A 293 4.04 0.99 -16.81
CA LYS A 293 4.03 2.41 -17.27
C LYS A 293 3.13 3.34 -16.45
N CYS A 294 2.82 2.93 -15.22
CA CYS A 294 1.91 3.66 -14.33
C CYS A 294 2.64 4.66 -13.43
N THR A 295 1.95 5.71 -13.02
CA THR A 295 2.46 6.70 -12.06
C THR A 295 1.64 6.60 -10.78
N LEU A 296 2.29 6.25 -9.66
CA LEU A 296 1.67 6.15 -8.34
C LEU A 296 2.32 7.21 -7.43
N THR A 297 1.58 8.28 -7.12
CA THR A 297 2.10 9.41 -6.34
C THR A 297 1.30 9.58 -5.05
N ASN A 298 1.98 9.46 -3.91
CA ASN A 298 1.45 9.85 -2.61
C ASN A 298 2.19 11.09 -2.10
N ASP A 299 1.58 12.24 -2.40
CA ASP A 299 2.06 13.57 -2.03
C ASP A 299 1.69 13.97 -0.60
N ALA A 300 0.84 13.19 0.09
CA ALA A 300 0.43 13.50 1.45
C ALA A 300 1.59 13.31 2.44
N GLU A 301 1.74 14.24 3.38
CA GLU A 301 2.70 14.18 4.49
C GLU A 301 2.14 13.45 5.73
N ALA A 302 1.07 12.67 5.54
CA ALA A 302 0.40 11.90 6.60
C ALA A 302 1.35 10.94 7.34
N THR A 303 0.99 10.53 8.56
CA THR A 303 1.78 9.55 9.34
C THR A 303 1.56 8.09 8.93
N VAL A 304 0.59 7.84 8.05
CA VAL A 304 0.17 6.54 7.52
C VAL A 304 -0.31 6.76 6.08
N GLY A 305 -0.08 5.81 5.18
CA GLY A 305 -0.50 5.85 3.79
C GLY A 305 0.67 5.67 2.83
N GLY A 306 0.77 4.48 2.24
CA GLY A 306 1.84 4.06 1.35
C GLY A 306 1.66 4.41 -0.13
N GLY A 307 2.61 3.97 -0.94
CA GLY A 307 2.56 4.00 -2.41
C GLY A 307 1.86 2.77 -2.97
N LEU A 308 2.64 1.72 -3.24
CA LEU A 308 2.17 0.42 -3.72
C LEU A 308 2.35 -0.65 -2.65
N TRP A 309 1.26 -1.32 -2.31
CA TRP A 309 1.22 -2.38 -1.31
C TRP A 309 0.76 -3.70 -1.93
N ILE A 310 1.42 -4.79 -1.58
CA ILE A 310 1.14 -6.14 -2.12
C ILE A 310 1.18 -7.14 -0.96
N SER A 311 0.07 -7.80 -0.64
CA SER A 311 0.05 -8.72 0.48
C SER A 311 -0.94 -9.89 0.45
N ALA A 312 -0.48 -11.01 1.00
CA ALA A 312 -1.28 -12.17 1.40
C ALA A 312 -1.56 -12.06 2.91
N HIS A 313 -2.29 -11.01 3.30
CA HIS A 313 -2.29 -10.53 4.68
C HIS A 313 -3.11 -11.41 5.64
N ASP A 314 -4.33 -11.77 5.21
CA ASP A 314 -5.40 -12.12 6.16
C ASP A 314 -5.42 -13.60 6.57
N ARG A 315 -4.82 -14.50 5.77
CA ARG A 315 -4.87 -15.95 5.98
C ARG A 315 -3.60 -16.65 5.51
N SER A 316 -3.22 -17.73 6.20
CA SER A 316 -2.04 -18.54 5.90
C SER A 316 -2.19 -19.50 4.70
N ASP A 317 -3.41 -19.68 4.21
CA ASP A 317 -3.75 -20.53 3.06
C ASP A 317 -4.01 -19.75 1.77
N VAL A 318 -3.84 -18.43 1.78
CA VAL A 318 -3.97 -17.55 0.61
C VAL A 318 -2.59 -17.15 0.08
N LYS A 319 -2.41 -17.19 -1.25
CA LYS A 319 -1.16 -16.84 -1.94
C LYS A 319 -1.30 -15.58 -2.80
N VAL A 320 -0.25 -14.76 -2.84
CA VAL A 320 -0.05 -13.77 -3.90
C VAL A 320 1.14 -14.19 -4.76
N SER A 321 0.98 -14.29 -6.08
CA SER A 321 2.12 -14.64 -6.96
C SER A 321 1.99 -14.30 -8.44
N ASP A 322 3.09 -14.31 -9.19
CA ASP A 322 3.17 -13.87 -10.59
C ASP A 322 2.71 -12.40 -10.71
N ILE A 323 3.40 -11.53 -9.97
CA ILE A 323 3.11 -10.10 -9.92
C ILE A 323 4.27 -9.35 -10.56
N HIS A 324 4.02 -8.61 -11.63
CA HIS A 324 5.01 -7.86 -12.40
C HIS A 324 4.69 -6.37 -12.33
N VAL A 325 5.61 -5.58 -11.79
CA VAL A 325 5.53 -4.12 -11.74
C VAL A 325 6.73 -3.58 -12.51
N SER A 326 6.47 -2.90 -13.64
CA SER A 326 7.55 -2.44 -14.52
C SER A 326 7.32 -1.09 -15.18
N GLU A 327 8.41 -0.37 -15.46
CA GLU A 327 8.37 0.96 -16.09
C GLU A 327 7.50 1.98 -15.31
N CYS A 328 7.21 1.72 -14.02
CA CYS A 328 6.38 2.57 -13.19
C CYS A 328 7.19 3.66 -12.48
N THR A 329 6.53 4.76 -12.15
CA THR A 329 7.09 5.80 -11.27
C THR A 329 6.30 5.82 -9.97
N ILE A 330 6.96 5.55 -8.83
CA ILE A 330 6.35 5.49 -7.51
C ILE A 330 6.98 6.60 -6.66
N SER A 331 6.18 7.62 -6.28
CA SER A 331 6.68 8.84 -5.64
C SER A 331 6.03 9.10 -4.28
N LYS A 332 6.82 9.54 -3.30
CA LYS A 332 6.41 9.67 -1.89
C LYS A 332 6.98 10.92 -1.21
N LYS A 333 6.14 11.59 -0.40
CA LYS A 333 6.53 12.72 0.48
C LYS A 333 6.37 12.43 1.98
N GLY A 334 5.24 11.83 2.39
CA GLY A 334 5.00 11.50 3.79
C GLY A 334 5.56 10.16 4.26
N ASN A 335 5.16 9.78 5.47
CA ASN A 335 5.52 8.55 6.17
C ASN A 335 4.82 7.30 5.60
N ASP A 336 5.18 6.09 6.05
CA ASP A 336 4.93 4.80 5.39
C ASP A 336 5.66 4.58 4.06
N GLU A 337 5.69 3.32 3.61
CA GLU A 337 6.51 2.85 2.50
C GLU A 337 6.03 3.36 1.13
N ALA A 338 6.96 3.60 0.21
CA ALA A 338 6.63 3.70 -1.21
C ALA A 338 6.28 2.33 -1.81
N LEU A 339 6.92 1.25 -1.33
CA LEU A 339 6.63 -0.13 -1.69
C LEU A 339 6.67 -1.02 -0.45
N SER A 340 5.67 -1.88 -0.27
CA SER A 340 5.73 -2.93 0.76
C SER A 340 5.14 -4.24 0.22
N LEU A 341 5.89 -5.33 0.42
CA LEU A 341 5.49 -6.71 0.10
C LEU A 341 5.41 -7.51 1.41
N TRP A 342 4.24 -8.01 1.84
CA TRP A 342 4.14 -8.71 3.14
C TRP A 342 3.01 -9.73 3.26
N GLY A 343 3.00 -10.51 4.34
CA GLY A 343 1.97 -11.51 4.62
C GLY A 343 2.46 -12.95 4.50
N TYR A 344 1.54 -13.90 4.60
CA TYR A 344 1.91 -15.30 4.84
C TYR A 344 2.68 -15.95 3.69
N TYR A 345 2.21 -15.83 2.45
CA TYR A 345 2.85 -16.46 1.29
C TYR A 345 2.80 -15.59 0.02
N LEU A 346 3.96 -15.04 -0.32
CA LEU A 346 4.24 -14.34 -1.56
C LEU A 346 5.27 -15.14 -2.37
N SER A 347 5.08 -15.28 -3.68
CA SER A 347 6.18 -15.72 -4.55
C SER A 347 6.10 -15.20 -5.98
N ASP A 348 7.18 -15.34 -6.75
CA ASP A 348 7.20 -14.98 -8.18
C ASP A 348 6.80 -13.50 -8.38
N ILE A 349 7.44 -12.58 -7.64
CA ILE A 349 7.15 -11.13 -7.69
C ILE A 349 8.34 -10.41 -8.29
N TYR A 350 8.09 -9.67 -9.36
CA TYR A 350 9.07 -8.95 -10.17
C TYR A 350 8.78 -7.45 -10.11
N ILE A 351 9.65 -6.70 -9.45
CA ILE A 351 9.64 -5.24 -9.39
C ILE A 351 10.84 -4.76 -10.21
N ASP A 352 10.64 -4.61 -11.52
CA ASP A 352 11.72 -4.41 -12.49
C ASP A 352 11.66 -3.06 -13.22
N SER A 353 12.80 -2.39 -13.41
CA SER A 353 12.90 -1.20 -14.27
C SER A 353 11.95 -0.04 -13.87
N ASN A 354 11.71 0.15 -12.56
CA ASN A 354 10.88 1.24 -12.04
C ASN A 354 11.71 2.42 -11.54
N THR A 355 11.07 3.58 -11.36
CA THR A 355 11.65 4.74 -10.67
C THR A 355 10.94 4.99 -9.35
N PHE A 356 11.68 4.94 -8.25
CA PHE A 356 11.20 5.31 -6.91
C PHE A 356 11.73 6.69 -6.52
N ASN A 357 10.85 7.60 -6.12
CA ASN A 357 11.23 8.96 -5.70
C ASN A 357 10.79 9.24 -4.26
N PHE A 358 11.75 9.53 -3.39
CA PHE A 358 11.49 10.11 -2.08
C PHE A 358 11.93 11.58 -2.05
N SER A 359 11.02 12.45 -1.59
CA SER A 359 11.27 13.89 -1.43
C SER A 359 10.84 14.43 -0.07
N GLY A 360 10.65 13.53 0.91
CA GLY A 360 10.08 13.83 2.22
C GLY A 360 11.08 14.21 3.29
N THR A 361 10.59 14.91 4.32
CA THR A 361 11.37 15.26 5.51
C THR A 361 11.49 14.14 6.54
N LYS A 362 10.71 13.05 6.39
CA LYS A 362 10.80 11.83 7.22
C LYS A 362 10.01 10.66 6.62
N VAL A 363 10.56 9.44 6.71
CA VAL A 363 9.78 8.19 6.65
C VAL A 363 9.63 7.61 8.05
N GLN A 364 8.51 7.87 8.75
CA GLN A 364 8.24 7.29 10.08
C GLN A 364 7.70 5.85 9.93
N ASN A 365 8.19 4.93 10.78
CA ASN A 365 8.36 3.47 10.53
C ASN A 365 9.71 3.13 9.90
N ASP A 366 10.46 4.14 9.46
CA ASP A 366 11.87 4.06 9.13
C ASP A 366 12.17 3.27 7.84
N VAL A 367 11.16 2.84 7.06
CA VAL A 367 11.34 2.01 5.84
C VAL A 367 10.75 2.68 4.59
N PHE A 368 11.52 2.80 3.51
CA PHE A 368 11.01 3.28 2.23
C PHE A 368 10.50 2.14 1.31
N ILE A 369 11.23 1.01 1.28
CA ILE A 369 10.87 -0.23 0.56
C ILE A 369 10.95 -1.42 1.54
N ALA A 370 9.82 -2.07 1.82
CA ALA A 370 9.74 -3.17 2.79
C ALA A 370 9.48 -4.54 2.16
N PHE A 371 10.22 -5.53 2.65
CA PHE A 371 10.03 -6.95 2.40
C PHE A 371 9.69 -7.65 3.72
N GLY A 372 8.42 -7.94 3.89
CA GLY A 372 7.79 -8.48 5.08
C GLY A 372 7.57 -7.45 6.19
N MET A 373 6.71 -7.80 7.15
CA MET A 373 6.38 -6.96 8.32
C MET A 373 7.20 -7.34 9.59
N PRO A 374 7.26 -6.46 10.60
CA PRO A 374 7.89 -6.76 11.90
C PRO A 374 6.92 -7.45 12.88
N ASP A 375 6.06 -8.35 12.38
CA ASP A 375 5.09 -9.09 13.22
C ASP A 375 5.68 -10.44 13.66
N THR A 376 5.89 -10.62 14.96
CA THR A 376 6.42 -11.88 15.52
C THR A 376 5.41 -13.03 15.49
N ASN A 377 4.11 -12.75 15.32
CA ASN A 377 3.06 -13.76 15.26
C ASN A 377 2.89 -14.36 13.85
N ARG A 378 3.46 -13.71 12.82
CA ARG A 378 3.36 -14.12 11.42
C ARG A 378 4.76 -14.38 10.86
N VAL A 379 5.02 -15.62 10.43
CA VAL A 379 6.28 -15.99 9.77
C VAL A 379 6.07 -15.87 8.26
N GLU A 380 6.63 -14.81 7.67
CA GLU A 380 6.31 -14.43 6.29
C GLU A 380 7.20 -15.13 5.26
N ARG A 381 6.59 -15.85 4.33
CA ARG A 381 7.29 -16.58 3.27
C ARG A 381 7.24 -15.78 1.98
N LEU A 382 8.38 -15.20 1.62
CA LEU A 382 8.63 -14.41 0.41
C LEU A 382 9.66 -15.17 -0.43
N THR A 383 9.22 -16.03 -1.35
CA THR A 383 10.12 -16.87 -2.17
C THR A 383 10.19 -16.30 -3.59
N ASP A 384 11.33 -16.33 -4.28
CA ASP A 384 11.43 -15.87 -5.68
C ASP A 384 10.95 -14.41 -5.87
N ILE A 385 11.42 -13.51 -5.00
CA ILE A 385 11.17 -12.06 -5.08
C ILE A 385 12.35 -11.39 -5.78
N TYR A 386 12.06 -10.62 -6.84
CA TYR A 386 13.04 -9.93 -7.67
C TYR A 386 12.77 -8.42 -7.61
N PHE A 387 13.75 -7.65 -7.14
CA PHE A 387 13.73 -6.20 -7.12
C PHE A 387 14.92 -5.69 -7.95
N THR A 388 14.67 -5.46 -9.24
CA THR A 388 15.71 -5.43 -10.28
C THR A 388 15.70 -4.16 -11.11
N ASN A 389 16.89 -3.67 -11.52
CA ASN A 389 17.05 -2.58 -12.48
C ASN A 389 16.32 -1.26 -12.13
N ASN A 390 15.98 -1.02 -10.86
CA ASN A 390 15.21 0.15 -10.44
C ASN A 390 16.11 1.36 -10.17
N GLN A 391 15.67 2.56 -10.58
CA GLN A 391 16.23 3.83 -10.13
C GLN A 391 15.57 4.22 -8.80
N ILE A 392 16.36 4.61 -7.80
CA ILE A 392 15.88 5.01 -6.47
C ILE A 392 16.51 6.36 -6.11
N ASN A 393 15.68 7.41 -6.13
CA ASN A 393 16.09 8.78 -5.86
C ASN A 393 15.65 9.19 -4.45
N VAL A 394 16.59 9.51 -3.56
CA VAL A 394 16.32 9.75 -2.14
C VAL A 394 16.80 11.15 -1.71
N ASN A 395 15.90 12.13 -1.76
CA ASN A 395 16.18 13.49 -1.33
C ASN A 395 15.48 13.78 0.00
N GLY A 396 16.21 13.66 1.11
CA GLY A 396 15.68 13.91 2.46
C GLY A 396 16.07 12.85 3.49
N ALA A 397 15.09 12.40 4.28
CA ALA A 397 15.29 11.60 5.48
C ALA A 397 14.57 10.23 5.44
N ALA A 398 15.33 9.17 5.18
CA ALA A 398 14.96 7.78 5.43
C ALA A 398 15.98 7.13 6.39
N MET A 399 15.58 6.05 7.08
CA MET A 399 16.43 5.33 8.05
C MET A 399 16.91 3.99 7.47
N ASP A 400 15.99 3.20 6.94
CA ASP A 400 16.19 2.01 6.12
C ASP A 400 15.61 2.29 4.73
N LEU A 401 16.44 2.24 3.69
CA LEU A 401 15.96 2.43 2.32
C LEU A 401 15.22 1.19 1.82
N ILE A 402 15.90 0.04 1.82
CA ILE A 402 15.33 -1.27 1.52
C ILE A 402 15.50 -2.15 2.76
N LYS A 403 14.44 -2.85 3.17
CA LYS A 403 14.47 -3.63 4.42
C LYS A 403 13.75 -4.97 4.30
N ALA A 404 14.41 -6.06 4.67
CA ALA A 404 13.76 -7.35 4.90
C ALA A 404 13.56 -7.60 6.41
N GLN A 405 12.32 -7.88 6.81
CA GLN A 405 11.89 -7.89 8.21
C GLN A 405 11.82 -9.30 8.82
N ILE A 406 10.64 -9.84 9.16
CA ILE A 406 10.51 -11.14 9.86
C ILE A 406 10.17 -12.27 8.88
N LEU A 407 11.18 -12.81 8.19
CA LEU A 407 10.98 -13.82 7.14
C LEU A 407 11.05 -15.28 7.64
N SER A 408 10.50 -16.20 6.84
CA SER A 408 10.67 -17.65 6.98
C SER A 408 12.11 -18.10 6.67
N SER A 409 12.46 -19.36 6.95
CA SER A 409 13.73 -19.96 6.50
C SER A 409 13.79 -20.22 4.99
N ASN A 410 12.64 -20.15 4.30
CA ASN A 410 12.46 -20.52 2.90
C ASN A 410 12.15 -19.29 2.03
N SER A 411 12.48 -18.10 2.52
CA SER A 411 12.34 -16.85 1.78
C SER A 411 13.62 -16.59 0.98
N GLU A 412 13.47 -16.00 -0.20
CA GLU A 412 14.55 -15.74 -1.14
C GLU A 412 14.25 -14.44 -1.88
N ILE A 413 15.18 -13.48 -1.76
CA ILE A 413 15.03 -12.13 -2.34
C ILE A 413 16.30 -11.78 -3.11
N HIS A 414 16.11 -11.41 -4.38
CA HIS A 414 17.14 -10.95 -5.31
C HIS A 414 16.99 -9.43 -5.49
N ILE A 415 18.02 -8.66 -5.14
CA ILE A 415 18.05 -7.20 -5.23
C ILE A 415 19.23 -6.85 -6.13
N SER A 416 18.98 -6.34 -7.34
CA SER A 416 20.06 -6.20 -8.32
C SER A 416 19.89 -5.19 -9.45
N GLY A 417 21.01 -4.76 -10.05
CA GLY A 417 21.00 -3.77 -11.13
C GLY A 417 20.43 -2.40 -10.71
N ASN A 418 20.11 -2.20 -9.43
CA ASN A 418 19.44 -1.00 -8.97
C ASN A 418 20.44 0.15 -8.85
N HIS A 419 20.03 1.34 -9.29
CA HIS A 419 20.78 2.57 -9.12
C HIS A 419 20.16 3.40 -8.01
N ILE A 420 20.94 3.75 -6.99
CA ILE A 420 20.48 4.40 -5.77
C ILE A 420 21.23 5.71 -5.57
N ASP A 421 20.59 6.83 -5.88
CA ASP A 421 21.16 8.16 -5.71
C ASP A 421 20.44 8.89 -4.56
N GLY A 422 21.20 9.49 -3.65
CA GLY A 422 20.58 10.14 -2.48
C GLY A 422 21.36 11.29 -1.85
N ALA A 423 20.64 12.37 -1.54
CA ALA A 423 21.10 13.47 -0.72
C ALA A 423 20.48 13.36 0.68
N ILE A 424 21.24 12.78 1.60
CA ILE A 424 20.77 12.37 2.93
C ILE A 424 20.83 13.54 3.91
N GLN A 425 19.69 13.92 4.47
CA GLN A 425 19.54 15.09 5.34
C GLN A 425 18.69 14.76 6.57
N GLY A 426 18.86 15.54 7.65
CA GLY A 426 18.01 15.47 8.85
C GLY A 426 18.13 14.19 9.71
N VAL A 427 18.83 13.15 9.24
CA VAL A 427 18.92 11.85 9.90
C VAL A 427 20.21 11.63 10.69
N THR A 428 20.06 11.00 11.85
CA THR A 428 21.19 10.48 12.64
C THR A 428 21.83 9.26 12.00
N TRP A 429 21.10 8.54 11.16
CA TRP A 429 21.51 7.27 10.58
C TRP A 429 20.72 6.93 9.29
N PHE A 430 21.33 6.19 8.36
CA PHE A 430 20.76 5.68 7.11
C PHE A 430 21.38 4.30 6.77
N SER A 431 20.57 3.33 6.34
CA SER A 431 21.01 2.07 5.70
C SER A 431 20.43 1.93 4.31
N CYS A 432 21.25 1.49 3.35
CA CYS A 432 20.75 1.09 2.03
C CYS A 432 19.94 -0.20 2.15
N PHE A 433 20.48 -1.19 2.88
CA PHE A 433 19.85 -2.50 3.05
C PHE A 433 19.79 -2.94 4.52
N THR A 434 18.60 -3.16 5.07
CA THR A 434 18.43 -3.61 6.46
C THR A 434 17.79 -4.99 6.54
N PHE A 435 18.46 -5.95 7.15
CA PHE A 435 18.02 -7.34 7.25
C PHE A 435 17.89 -7.75 8.71
N TYR A 436 16.66 -7.83 9.20
CA TYR A 436 16.41 -8.39 10.53
C TYR A 436 16.48 -9.91 10.49
N LYS A 437 15.41 -10.58 10.04
CA LYS A 437 15.36 -12.02 9.84
C LYS A 437 15.28 -12.30 8.36
N SER A 438 16.41 -12.53 7.71
CA SER A 438 16.43 -13.07 6.35
C SER A 438 16.76 -14.57 6.36
N SER A 439 16.48 -15.22 5.25
CA SER A 439 16.93 -16.59 4.96
C SER A 439 18.03 -16.54 3.92
N LYS A 440 17.69 -16.17 2.69
CA LYS A 440 18.65 -15.87 1.62
C LYS A 440 18.35 -14.52 1.00
N ILE A 441 19.36 -13.67 0.93
CA ILE A 441 19.34 -12.42 0.17
C ILE A 441 20.51 -12.43 -0.80
N PHE A 442 20.24 -12.12 -2.06
CA PHE A 442 21.23 -11.90 -3.10
C PHE A 442 21.26 -10.42 -3.44
N LEU A 443 22.43 -9.78 -3.28
CA LEU A 443 22.69 -8.40 -3.69
C LEU A 443 23.66 -8.44 -4.88
N HIS A 444 23.23 -8.15 -6.11
CA HIS A 444 24.14 -8.20 -7.25
C HIS A 444 24.11 -6.95 -8.15
N ASP A 445 25.28 -6.41 -8.50
CA ASP A 445 25.41 -5.27 -9.43
C ASP A 445 24.51 -4.05 -9.06
N ASN A 446 24.38 -3.74 -7.77
CA ASN A 446 23.71 -2.51 -7.33
C ASN A 446 24.72 -1.36 -7.25
N HIS A 447 24.34 -0.19 -7.75
CA HIS A 447 25.17 1.02 -7.82
C HIS A 447 24.58 2.09 -6.92
N ILE A 448 25.33 2.52 -5.91
CA ILE A 448 24.80 3.33 -4.80
C ILE A 448 25.68 4.56 -4.61
N ASN A 449 25.12 5.76 -4.79
CA ASN A 449 25.81 7.04 -4.65
C ASN A 449 25.08 7.93 -3.64
N LEU A 450 25.63 8.02 -2.42
CA LEU A 450 25.03 8.81 -1.35
C LEU A 450 25.90 10.01 -0.97
N THR A 451 25.27 11.16 -0.74
CA THR A 451 25.92 12.36 -0.23
C THR A 451 25.25 12.87 1.05
N GLY A 452 26.04 13.29 2.05
CA GLY A 452 25.52 13.81 3.31
C GLY A 452 25.09 12.74 4.33
N GLY A 453 24.45 13.17 5.41
CA GLY A 453 24.00 12.31 6.50
C GLY A 453 25.04 12.07 7.60
N LYS A 454 24.56 11.76 8.81
CA LYS A 454 25.43 11.61 10.00
C LYS A 454 26.10 10.23 10.11
N VAL A 455 25.38 9.16 9.78
CA VAL A 455 25.92 7.79 9.71
C VAL A 455 25.24 7.09 8.54
N VAL A 456 25.99 6.76 7.50
CA VAL A 456 25.47 6.02 6.33
C VAL A 456 26.04 4.60 6.36
N SER A 457 25.23 3.61 6.01
CA SER A 457 25.63 2.20 6.05
C SER A 457 25.18 1.48 4.77
N TYR A 458 26.09 0.71 4.16
CA TYR A 458 25.76 -0.16 3.03
C TYR A 458 24.69 -1.18 3.46
N MET A 459 24.93 -1.88 4.58
CA MET A 459 23.89 -2.70 5.19
C MET A 459 23.84 -2.61 6.72
N THR A 460 22.66 -2.94 7.25
CA THR A 460 22.43 -3.34 8.64
C THR A 460 21.91 -4.76 8.65
N TYR A 461 22.39 -5.58 9.57
CA TYR A 461 22.08 -7.00 9.55
C TYR A 461 21.98 -7.56 10.98
N ARG A 462 21.16 -8.61 11.13
CA ARG A 462 21.01 -9.38 12.37
C ARG A 462 21.09 -10.89 12.14
N PHE A 463 20.33 -11.48 11.21
CA PHE A 463 20.41 -12.93 10.90
C PHE A 463 19.92 -13.31 9.49
N GLY A 464 20.48 -14.41 8.96
CA GLY A 464 20.24 -14.96 7.61
C GLY A 464 21.52 -15.24 6.80
N THR A 465 21.40 -15.58 5.53
CA THR A 465 22.54 -15.64 4.58
C THR A 465 22.45 -14.48 3.60
N ILE A 466 23.56 -13.76 3.41
CA ILE A 466 23.70 -12.72 2.38
C ILE A 466 24.84 -13.10 1.44
N GLU A 467 24.54 -13.12 0.15
CA GLU A 467 25.54 -13.16 -0.91
C GLU A 467 25.48 -11.85 -1.69
N SER A 468 26.56 -11.08 -1.59
CA SER A 468 26.77 -9.77 -2.19
C SER A 468 27.83 -9.91 -3.28
N THR A 469 27.56 -9.45 -4.50
CA THR A 469 28.46 -9.65 -5.65
C THR A 469 28.45 -8.46 -6.63
N ASP A 470 29.63 -7.97 -7.02
CA ASP A 470 29.82 -6.89 -7.99
C ASP A 470 29.07 -5.57 -7.66
N ASN A 471 28.75 -5.29 -6.39
CA ASN A 471 28.07 -4.05 -6.01
C ASN A 471 29.05 -2.87 -5.89
N TYR A 472 28.55 -1.65 -6.10
CA TYR A 472 29.29 -0.40 -5.99
C TYR A 472 28.64 0.50 -4.94
N PHE A 473 29.34 0.79 -3.84
CA PHE A 473 28.86 1.65 -2.76
C PHE A 473 29.78 2.86 -2.58
N THR A 474 29.30 4.02 -3.00
CA THR A 474 29.98 5.31 -2.95
C THR A 474 29.30 6.23 -1.93
N THR A 475 30.07 6.80 -1.01
CA THR A 475 29.59 7.81 -0.06
C THR A 475 30.47 9.05 -0.04
N LYS A 476 29.85 10.23 0.09
CA LYS A 476 30.51 11.53 0.00
C LYS A 476 29.98 12.50 1.07
N ASN A 477 30.84 13.22 1.77
CA ASN A 477 30.44 14.23 2.77
C ASN A 477 29.51 13.69 3.89
N CYS A 478 29.64 12.41 4.27
CA CYS A 478 28.90 11.75 5.34
C CYS A 478 29.73 11.77 6.64
N ASN A 479 29.20 12.15 7.81
CA ASN A 479 30.05 12.23 9.02
C ASN A 479 30.65 10.86 9.42
N ARG A 480 30.03 9.75 9.01
CA ARG A 480 30.54 8.38 9.11
C ARG A 480 29.91 7.51 8.01
N SER A 481 30.71 6.63 7.41
CA SER A 481 30.25 5.59 6.50
C SER A 481 30.62 4.20 7.03
N MET A 482 29.72 3.22 6.89
CA MET A 482 29.87 1.86 7.41
C MET A 482 29.55 0.84 6.32
N ILE A 483 30.19 -0.33 6.36
CA ILE A 483 29.85 -1.45 5.46
C ILE A 483 28.74 -2.29 6.11
N ILE A 484 28.91 -2.70 7.37
CA ILE A 484 27.94 -3.53 8.11
C ILE A 484 27.72 -2.97 9.52
N LYS A 485 26.51 -2.48 9.77
CA LYS A 485 26.02 -2.05 11.08
C LYS A 485 25.23 -3.14 11.78
N MET A 486 25.22 -3.11 13.12
CA MET A 486 24.26 -3.84 13.94
C MET A 486 23.18 -2.93 14.51
N ASN A 487 21.98 -3.49 14.67
CA ASN A 487 20.97 -2.95 15.58
C ASN A 487 20.94 -3.78 16.87
N ASP A 488 21.22 -3.09 17.97
CA ASP A 488 21.03 -3.52 19.36
C ASP A 488 21.86 -4.73 19.85
N THR A 489 21.68 -5.04 21.14
CA THR A 489 22.58 -5.83 21.98
C THR A 489 22.51 -7.35 21.78
N GLN A 490 22.04 -7.82 20.61
CA GLN A 490 21.66 -9.22 20.39
C GLN A 490 22.44 -9.91 19.26
N TYR A 491 22.64 -11.21 19.45
CA TYR A 491 23.40 -12.17 18.65
C TYR A 491 23.24 -12.01 17.14
N PHE A 492 24.38 -11.91 16.44
CA PHE A 492 24.50 -12.69 15.21
C PHE A 492 24.72 -14.13 15.67
N ASP A 493 23.69 -14.96 15.57
CA ASP A 493 23.87 -16.40 15.60
C ASP A 493 23.78 -16.94 14.17
N TYR A 494 24.79 -17.72 13.79
CA TYR A 494 24.91 -18.36 12.47
C TYR A 494 24.92 -17.41 11.27
N ALA A 495 25.44 -16.19 11.44
CA ALA A 495 25.52 -15.23 10.35
C ALA A 495 26.52 -15.67 9.27
N ASN A 496 26.08 -15.63 8.01
CA ASN A 496 26.93 -15.88 6.84
C ASN A 496 26.76 -14.73 5.83
N VAL A 497 27.69 -13.78 5.85
CA VAL A 497 27.73 -12.66 4.90
C VAL A 497 28.96 -12.85 4.01
N GLN A 498 28.74 -12.93 2.71
CA GLN A 498 29.77 -13.17 1.71
C GLN A 498 29.71 -12.08 0.64
N CYS A 499 30.77 -11.31 0.51
CA CYS A 499 30.94 -10.21 -0.44
C CYS A 499 31.99 -10.60 -1.49
N TYR A 500 31.65 -10.49 -2.77
CA TYR A 500 32.49 -10.91 -3.90
C TYR A 500 32.65 -9.76 -4.90
N ARG A 501 33.87 -9.27 -5.09
CA ARG A 501 34.19 -8.18 -6.04
C ARG A 501 33.39 -6.88 -5.81
N ASP A 502 32.80 -6.71 -4.61
CA ASP A 502 32.16 -5.46 -4.23
C ASP A 502 33.18 -4.31 -4.09
N HIS A 503 32.79 -3.10 -4.49
CA HIS A 503 33.60 -1.89 -4.50
C HIS A 503 33.03 -0.87 -3.49
N PHE A 504 33.84 -0.47 -2.51
CA PHE A 504 33.45 0.47 -1.46
C PHE A 504 34.31 1.74 -1.54
N SER A 505 33.69 2.88 -1.85
CA SER A 505 34.37 4.18 -2.03
C SER A 505 33.86 5.24 -1.05
N PHE A 506 34.78 5.94 -0.40
CA PHE A 506 34.51 6.90 0.68
C PHE A 506 35.26 8.22 0.41
N ALA A 507 34.53 9.27 0.00
CA ALA A 507 35.08 10.53 -0.51
C ALA A 507 34.80 11.79 0.35
N ASP A 508 35.65 12.81 0.17
CA ASP A 508 35.61 14.14 0.82
C ASP A 508 35.67 14.10 2.36
N THR A 509 35.11 15.11 3.04
CA THR A 509 35.17 15.27 4.52
C THR A 509 34.23 14.32 5.26
N ASN A 510 34.30 13.03 4.91
CA ASN A 510 33.94 11.96 5.82
C ASN A 510 34.82 12.08 7.05
N THR A 511 34.33 12.74 8.10
CA THR A 511 35.19 13.26 9.16
C THR A 511 35.82 12.09 9.91
N ILE A 512 37.15 12.00 9.88
CA ILE A 512 37.93 10.91 10.46
C ILE A 512 37.91 11.01 11.99
N SER A 513 36.76 10.70 12.58
CA SER A 513 36.61 10.36 13.99
C SER A 513 35.77 9.09 14.10
N GLU A 514 36.52 8.00 14.02
CA GLU A 514 36.08 6.64 14.29
C GLU A 514 35.20 5.98 13.21
N GLN A 515 35.68 4.83 12.74
CA GLN A 515 34.92 3.70 12.17
C GLN A 515 34.44 3.74 10.71
N SER A 516 35.11 2.94 9.87
CA SER A 516 34.47 2.14 8.82
C SER A 516 33.94 0.84 9.42
N THR A 517 33.04 0.89 10.42
CA THR A 517 32.72 -0.31 11.20
C THR A 517 32.06 -1.37 10.32
N VAL A 518 32.72 -2.52 10.24
CA VAL A 518 32.05 -3.80 10.46
C VAL A 518 31.94 -3.98 11.97
N GLN A 519 30.72 -4.05 12.50
CA GLN A 519 30.46 -4.64 13.81
C GLN A 519 30.29 -6.16 13.63
N TYR A 520 30.81 -6.97 14.56
CA TYR A 520 31.12 -8.39 14.32
C TYR A 520 30.22 -9.42 15.01
N PRO A 521 30.02 -10.59 14.38
CA PRO A 521 29.17 -11.64 14.93
C PRO A 521 29.55 -12.11 16.33
N ALA A 522 28.54 -12.65 17.03
CA ALA A 522 28.79 -13.56 18.14
C ALA A 522 29.21 -14.93 17.60
N SER A 523 28.49 -15.49 16.62
CA SER A 523 28.90 -16.66 15.84
C SER A 523 28.67 -16.46 14.33
N GLY A 524 29.62 -16.86 13.47
CA GLY A 524 29.45 -16.79 12.02
C GLY A 524 30.73 -16.68 11.17
N GLN A 525 30.51 -16.50 9.86
CA GLN A 525 31.54 -16.20 8.87
C GLN A 525 31.23 -14.87 8.16
N LEU A 526 32.23 -14.00 8.09
CA LEU A 526 32.26 -12.84 7.21
C LEU A 526 33.38 -13.03 6.18
N ARG A 527 33.03 -13.02 4.90
CA ARG A 527 33.96 -13.21 3.78
C ARG A 527 33.90 -12.02 2.83
N PHE A 528 35.05 -11.46 2.50
CA PHE A 528 35.27 -10.56 1.38
C PHE A 528 36.25 -11.23 0.42
N GLU A 529 35.95 -11.21 -0.88
CA GLU A 529 36.78 -11.85 -1.90
C GLU A 529 36.83 -11.01 -3.17
N GLY A 530 38.02 -10.51 -3.54
CA GLY A 530 38.20 -9.58 -4.65
C GLY A 530 37.66 -8.17 -4.40
N CYS A 531 37.15 -7.88 -3.20
CA CYS A 531 36.58 -6.57 -2.87
C CYS A 531 37.64 -5.45 -2.81
N THR A 532 37.22 -4.24 -3.17
CA THR A 532 38.06 -3.03 -3.10
C THR A 532 37.52 -2.02 -2.09
N PHE A 533 38.43 -1.36 -1.38
CA PHE A 533 38.13 -0.40 -0.32
C PHE A 533 38.97 0.86 -0.53
N ASP A 534 38.33 1.94 -0.96
CA ASP A 534 38.95 3.21 -1.36
C ASP A 534 38.49 4.35 -0.45
N THR A 535 39.44 5.04 0.20
CA THR A 535 39.20 6.19 1.08
C THR A 535 39.63 7.51 0.44
N THR A 536 39.85 7.51 -0.87
CA THR A 536 40.32 8.65 -1.67
C THR A 536 41.59 9.29 -1.10
N GLY A 537 42.43 8.47 -0.44
CA GLY A 537 43.71 8.89 0.15
C GLY A 537 43.62 9.75 1.42
N SER A 538 42.43 9.97 1.99
CA SER A 538 42.24 10.83 3.17
C SER A 538 41.97 10.08 4.48
N ALA A 539 41.23 8.97 4.47
CA ALA A 539 40.77 8.30 5.69
C ALA A 539 41.55 7.02 6.07
N LEU A 540 41.12 6.37 7.17
CA LEU A 540 41.66 5.11 7.69
C LEU A 540 40.57 4.03 7.62
N HIS A 541 40.92 2.79 7.25
CA HIS A 541 40.02 1.65 7.34
C HIS A 541 40.02 1.10 8.77
N GLU A 542 38.94 1.34 9.54
CA GLU A 542 38.83 0.87 10.93
C GLU A 542 37.67 -0.12 11.13
N PHE A 543 38.02 -1.39 11.33
CA PHE A 543 37.11 -2.46 11.69
C PHE A 543 37.06 -2.63 13.22
N ARG A 544 35.88 -2.51 13.86
CA ARG A 544 35.75 -2.64 15.33
C ARG A 544 35.00 -3.89 15.76
N TYR A 545 35.73 -4.80 16.38
CA TYR A 545 35.18 -6.00 16.98
C TYR A 545 34.53 -5.70 18.33
N GLN A 546 33.20 -5.63 18.34
CA GLN A 546 32.38 -5.45 19.55
C GLN A 546 31.75 -6.77 19.98
N ILE A 547 31.82 -7.09 21.27
CA ILE A 547 31.18 -8.29 21.84
C ILE A 547 29.81 -7.98 22.39
N LEU A 548 28.92 -8.92 22.12
CA LEU A 548 27.64 -9.07 22.76
C LEU A 548 27.75 -10.25 23.76
N THR A 549 27.31 -10.05 25.00
CA THR A 549 27.22 -11.08 26.06
C THR A 549 25.90 -11.82 25.96
N LYS A 550 25.90 -13.16 25.93
CA LYS A 550 24.72 -14.00 25.58
C LYS A 550 23.46 -13.52 26.29
N THR A 551 22.29 -13.68 25.66
CA THR A 551 20.99 -13.26 26.21
C THR A 551 20.67 -13.92 27.57
N ASP A 552 21.31 -15.05 27.88
CA ASP A 552 21.28 -15.74 29.18
C ASP A 552 22.30 -15.20 30.22
N GLY A 553 23.07 -14.16 29.88
CA GLY A 553 24.12 -13.56 30.70
C GLY A 553 25.48 -14.27 30.64
N SER A 554 25.61 -15.38 29.92
CA SER A 554 26.86 -16.16 29.86
C SER A 554 27.90 -15.55 28.91
N THR A 555 29.17 -15.88 29.16
CA THR A 555 30.35 -15.32 28.48
C THR A 555 31.00 -16.30 27.49
N ASP A 556 30.26 -17.30 27.02
CA ASP A 556 30.79 -18.32 26.10
C ASP A 556 31.37 -17.69 24.82
N TYR A 557 32.62 -18.05 24.54
CA TYR A 557 33.35 -17.59 23.38
C TYR A 557 32.91 -18.35 22.13
N ALA A 558 31.94 -17.81 21.40
CA ALA A 558 31.64 -18.32 20.07
C ALA A 558 32.78 -17.96 19.08
N TYR A 559 33.06 -18.90 18.18
CA TYR A 559 34.15 -18.81 17.21
C TYR A 559 33.69 -18.02 15.98
N ASN A 560 34.49 -17.03 15.58
CA ASN A 560 34.21 -16.19 14.43
C ASN A 560 35.34 -16.26 13.41
N LYS A 561 34.97 -16.26 12.13
CA LYS A 561 35.90 -16.31 11.01
C LYS A 561 35.72 -15.09 10.11
N ILE A 562 36.79 -14.33 9.96
CA ILE A 562 36.89 -13.18 9.05
C ILE A 562 37.84 -13.59 7.94
N ILE A 563 37.42 -13.42 6.69
CA ILE A 563 38.21 -13.80 5.52
C ILE A 563 38.28 -12.61 4.58
N PHE A 564 39.49 -12.18 4.24
CA PHE A 564 39.77 -11.33 3.08
C PHE A 564 40.63 -12.14 2.12
N LEU A 565 40.13 -12.34 0.90
CA LEU A 565 40.81 -13.05 -0.18
C LEU A 565 41.00 -12.07 -1.35
N ASN A 566 42.24 -11.79 -1.74
CA ASN A 566 42.55 -10.90 -2.87
C ASN A 566 41.88 -9.51 -2.78
N CYS A 567 41.66 -9.00 -1.56
CA CYS A 567 41.05 -7.69 -1.34
C CYS A 567 42.09 -6.57 -1.40
N ASN A 568 41.70 -5.37 -1.84
CA ASN A 568 42.59 -4.21 -1.90
C ASN A 568 42.10 -3.05 -1.04
N PHE A 569 42.94 -2.57 -0.12
CA PHE A 569 42.71 -1.39 0.71
C PHE A 569 43.74 -0.30 0.37
N ASP A 570 43.27 0.91 0.02
CA ASP A 570 44.13 2.05 -0.34
C ASP A 570 44.93 2.64 0.85
N SER A 571 44.45 2.39 2.08
CA SER A 571 44.96 2.99 3.32
C SER A 571 45.37 1.95 4.36
N ASN A 572 45.62 2.39 5.59
CA ASN A 572 45.92 1.52 6.73
C ASN A 572 44.67 0.72 7.14
N LEU A 573 44.85 -0.56 7.43
CA LEU A 573 43.83 -1.45 7.98
C LEU A 573 44.01 -1.57 9.49
N ILE A 574 42.97 -1.23 10.26
CA ILE A 574 42.99 -1.21 11.73
C ILE A 574 41.90 -2.15 12.26
N PHE A 575 42.29 -3.13 13.06
CA PHE A 575 41.38 -3.96 13.86
C PHE A 575 41.40 -3.47 15.31
N LYS A 576 40.25 -2.99 15.82
CA LYS A 576 40.10 -2.59 17.23
C LYS A 576 39.19 -3.57 17.97
N PHE A 577 39.73 -4.28 18.96
CA PHE A 577 38.97 -5.27 19.75
C PHE A 577 38.40 -4.64 20.99
N TYR A 578 37.12 -4.84 21.29
CA TYR A 578 36.47 -4.24 22.47
C TYR A 578 36.36 -5.18 23.68
N LYS A 579 36.34 -6.52 23.49
CA LYS A 579 36.38 -7.56 24.55
C LYS A 579 36.88 -8.92 23.98
N PHE A 580 36.88 -9.96 24.83
CA PHE A 580 37.29 -11.37 24.64
C PHE A 580 36.92 -12.13 23.34
N SER A 581 37.83 -12.35 22.39
CA SER A 581 37.50 -13.16 21.19
C SER A 581 38.53 -14.20 20.78
N ASN A 582 38.02 -15.29 20.19
CA ASN A 582 38.77 -16.30 19.46
C ASN A 582 38.40 -16.16 17.98
N THR A 583 39.11 -15.27 17.31
CA THR A 583 38.81 -14.85 15.94
C THR A 583 39.88 -15.39 15.00
N HIS A 584 39.46 -16.12 13.97
CA HIS A 584 40.31 -16.47 12.84
C HIS A 584 40.24 -15.34 11.81
N LEU A 585 41.36 -14.66 11.58
CA LEU A 585 41.51 -13.67 10.53
C LEU A 585 42.37 -14.26 9.41
N ILE A 586 41.80 -14.37 8.21
CA ILE A 586 42.50 -14.87 7.02
C ILE A 586 42.72 -13.69 6.07
N LEU A 587 43.96 -13.46 5.64
CA LEU A 587 44.39 -12.33 4.80
C LEU A 587 45.16 -12.84 3.57
N THR A 588 44.57 -13.72 2.78
CA THR A 588 45.24 -14.33 1.62
C THR A 588 45.21 -13.38 0.43
N GLY A 589 46.37 -13.00 -0.11
CA GLY A 589 46.47 -12.10 -1.27
C GLY A 589 45.94 -10.68 -1.05
N THR A 590 45.64 -10.28 0.20
CA THR A 590 45.04 -8.99 0.53
C THR A 590 46.11 -7.91 0.72
N THR A 591 45.92 -6.74 0.09
CA THR A 591 46.84 -5.60 0.15
C THR A 591 46.30 -4.47 1.04
N CYS A 592 47.15 -3.88 1.87
CA CYS A 592 46.87 -2.63 2.59
C CYS A 592 48.18 -1.89 2.91
N LYS A 593 48.11 -0.61 3.31
CA LYS A 593 49.31 0.20 3.58
C LYS A 593 50.05 -0.20 4.87
N ASN A 594 49.29 -0.50 5.93
CA ASN A 594 49.79 -1.05 7.20
C ASN A 594 48.66 -1.80 7.89
N LEU A 595 48.97 -2.95 8.48
CA LEU A 595 48.07 -3.66 9.39
C LEU A 595 48.33 -3.22 10.85
N ASN A 596 47.27 -2.89 11.58
CA ASN A 596 47.32 -2.44 12.96
C ASN A 596 46.23 -3.13 13.81
N PHE A 597 46.55 -3.37 15.07
CA PHE A 597 45.72 -4.01 16.07
C PHE A 597 45.67 -3.15 17.33
N HIS A 598 44.48 -2.70 17.72
CA HIS A 598 44.25 -1.84 18.88
C HIS A 598 43.39 -2.54 19.94
N ASN A 599 43.64 -2.23 21.21
CA ASN A 599 42.85 -2.72 22.34
C ASN A 599 41.52 -1.92 22.50
N PRO A 600 40.65 -2.28 23.49
CA PRO A 600 39.35 -1.63 23.67
C PRO A 600 39.47 -0.12 23.90
N ASN A 601 40.51 0.28 24.63
CA ASN A 601 40.81 1.65 25.01
C ASN A 601 41.49 2.45 23.88
N GLY A 602 41.73 1.85 22.71
CA GLY A 602 42.42 2.47 21.57
C GLY A 602 43.95 2.41 21.64
N ASN A 603 44.54 1.76 22.64
CA ASN A 603 45.99 1.60 22.73
C ASN A 603 46.47 0.60 21.66
N LYS A 604 47.62 0.89 21.04
CA LYS A 604 48.23 0.02 20.03
C LYS A 604 48.77 -1.26 20.68
N CYS A 605 48.34 -2.43 20.20
CA CYS A 605 48.87 -3.74 20.59
C CYS A 605 49.96 -4.22 19.61
N LEU A 606 49.70 -4.06 18.31
CA LEU A 606 50.65 -4.32 17.22
C LEU A 606 50.35 -3.28 16.14
N PHE A 607 51.37 -2.62 15.59
CA PHE A 607 51.18 -1.47 14.69
C PHE A 607 52.31 -1.36 13.67
N GLY A 608 52.01 -0.75 12.52
CA GLY A 608 52.98 -0.54 11.45
C GLY A 608 53.46 -1.85 10.79
N LEU A 609 52.66 -2.91 10.81
CA LEU A 609 53.00 -4.16 10.14
C LEU A 609 52.75 -4.00 8.63
N ASP A 610 53.83 -3.81 7.86
CA ASP A 610 53.82 -3.85 6.39
C ASP A 610 53.53 -5.28 5.92
N ILE A 611 52.26 -5.58 5.65
CA ILE A 611 51.85 -6.87 5.07
C ILE A 611 51.98 -6.92 3.54
N SER A 612 52.34 -5.82 2.87
CA SER A 612 52.46 -5.81 1.39
C SER A 612 53.55 -6.75 0.85
N LYS A 613 54.46 -7.19 1.73
CA LYS A 613 55.55 -8.13 1.45
C LYS A 613 55.39 -9.49 2.17
N LEU A 614 54.30 -9.67 2.92
CA LEU A 614 54.03 -10.88 3.72
C LEU A 614 52.82 -11.62 3.14
N VAL A 615 53.05 -12.82 2.60
CA VAL A 615 51.98 -13.75 2.25
C VAL A 615 51.40 -14.36 3.54
N CYS A 616 50.49 -13.62 4.18
CA CYS A 616 49.92 -13.98 5.48
C CYS A 616 48.73 -14.95 5.34
N ASN A 617 49.03 -16.24 5.23
CA ASN A 617 48.01 -17.26 4.98
C ASN A 617 46.92 -17.34 6.05
N SER A 618 47.23 -17.09 7.33
CA SER A 618 46.24 -16.94 8.40
C SER A 618 46.83 -16.28 9.65
N VAL A 619 46.14 -15.33 10.27
CA VAL A 619 46.44 -14.84 11.62
C VAL A 619 45.40 -15.38 12.60
N ARG A 620 45.84 -16.15 13.60
CA ARG A 620 44.97 -16.52 14.73
C ARG A 620 45.10 -15.49 15.84
N LEU A 621 43.98 -14.82 16.14
CA LEU A 621 43.88 -13.81 17.17
C LEU A 621 43.08 -14.36 18.35
N ASN A 622 43.77 -14.60 19.47
CA ASN A 622 43.14 -15.02 20.71
C ASN A 622 43.39 -13.95 21.78
N TYR A 623 42.42 -13.07 21.96
CA TYR A 623 42.49 -11.98 22.92
C TYR A 623 41.60 -12.31 24.12
N LYS A 624 42.21 -12.59 25.27
CA LYS A 624 41.52 -12.78 26.56
C LYS A 624 41.93 -11.71 27.55
N GLU A 625 40.97 -10.91 28.00
CA GLU A 625 41.16 -9.94 29.08
C GLU A 625 41.20 -10.68 30.43
N VAL A 626 42.38 -10.96 30.97
CA VAL A 626 42.47 -11.47 32.35
C VAL A 626 41.93 -10.39 33.32
N GLN A 627 41.18 -10.82 34.34
CA GLN A 627 40.24 -9.96 35.07
C GLN A 627 40.83 -8.63 35.58
N LYS A 628 40.01 -7.57 35.45
CA LYS A 628 40.19 -6.15 35.81
C LYS A 628 41.13 -5.74 36.95
N ASN A 629 41.37 -6.59 37.95
CA ASN A 629 42.09 -6.25 39.17
C ASN A 629 43.41 -7.02 39.40
N LYS A 630 43.86 -7.88 38.47
CA LYS A 630 45.21 -8.49 38.56
C LYS A 630 45.90 -8.61 37.20
N LEU A 631 47.13 -8.06 37.18
CA LEU A 631 48.22 -8.20 36.20
C LEU A 631 48.21 -7.33 34.95
N ASN A 632 49.44 -6.95 34.57
CA ASN A 632 49.79 -6.13 33.42
C ASN A 632 49.36 -6.79 32.10
N ALA A 633 49.09 -5.96 31.09
CA ALA A 633 48.60 -6.38 29.78
C ALA A 633 49.58 -7.30 29.01
N THR A 634 49.42 -8.62 29.12
CA THR A 634 50.20 -9.62 28.34
C THR A 634 49.45 -10.91 27.95
N SER A 635 48.18 -11.12 28.34
CA SER A 635 47.44 -12.38 28.12
C SER A 635 46.75 -12.51 26.75
N GLY A 636 47.43 -12.13 25.68
CA GLY A 636 46.96 -12.31 24.30
C GLY A 636 48.13 -12.68 23.39
N TYR A 637 47.98 -13.76 22.63
CA TYR A 637 48.98 -14.20 21.65
C TYR A 637 48.43 -14.01 20.25
N ILE A 638 49.18 -13.30 19.42
CA ILE A 638 49.00 -13.27 17.98
C ILE A 638 49.86 -14.40 17.41
N ILE A 639 49.24 -15.41 16.82
CA ILE A 639 49.95 -16.42 16.03
C ILE A 639 49.78 -16.02 14.58
N MET A 640 50.85 -15.48 13.98
CA MET A 640 50.98 -15.22 12.54
C MET A 640 51.59 -16.43 11.84
#